data_AF-A0A2M7FP07-F1
#
_entry.id   AF-A0A2M7FP07-F1
#
_cell.length_a   1.000
_cell.length_b   1.000
_cell.length_c   1.000
_cell.angle_alpha   90.00
_cell.angle_beta   90.00
_cell.angle_gamma   90.00
#
_symmetry.space_group_name_H-M   'P 1'
#
loop_
_entity.id
_entity.type
_entity.pdbx_description
1 polymer ?
#
loop_
_entity_poly.entity_id
_entity_poly.type
_entity_poly.pdbx_seq_one_letter_code
_entity_poly.pdbx_strand_id
1 'polypeptide(L)'
;MIRRTLQHLIGGSLQRQMTLGVVLTILLLMSYFVWDHDRYQRTQAIEDETRHVLAMARSLAVSTASGLAVKDRAALAEMVKSVSAYRDFDFAMVLDAQGQVLARSDPKNLGSYRTGLPTVLEPALLQADATLIDAVSPVIFNGQQLGWVRVGTSGQSLQAYLTQISTNSVRHLLFVLAVSVVFASLGSRYVARRLHAISKVARNIEAGDTHLRVTVQGTDEAAQLAHHFNAMLDAIASRDAALKVSEAFKSAILNSVAAEVAVLDNQGVILAVNDQWQQFAQNSTAASSPTVRATGVGVNYLQACRDASASGDNEARAALDGIMVVLQGRGPSFSLDYPCHSPEQQRWFTLVARPFGSEADRRVVITHTDITATKLAEQYEHFRGQILELMAGNTDVQDLLLAIVQGVEQLHPAMLCSVLLLTDDGKRIGRSIAPSLPAFYNLAIEGMEIGPGQGSCGTAAYTGERVVVGDIATHPFWVKFKDIAARAGLAACWSQPIFSTDATVLGTFAIYHRYVHTPSDADIELIQQTARLATIAIAYKQTQTALRASENVFRTLFETSPVGVIYHDPEGRITAANPAAQRILGLSLDQLQGRTSMDPRWHAIHEDGSDFPGDQHPIFLALRTGQPQFNVVMGVAVPERDDVWILVSATPLLENGKVVQAYATFEDITDRHLMQQKIRQLAFYDLLTQLPNRRLLIERLSHTLTTIKRSGALGALVFLDLDNFKPLNDTHGHQTGDLLLVEVARRIKTCLREEDTVARIGGDEFVVMLTDLQSEPTAARIHACNLAEKICASLAQPYVLSITQANGDICMIEHRCTASMGLTLFSAVDADQEQILRRADAAMYQAKEQGRNRVVFSAT
;
A
#
# COMPACT_ATOMS: atom_id res chain seq x y z
N MET A 1 -19.15 -75.16 -50.32
CA MET A 1 -18.84 -73.95 -51.12
C MET A 1 -18.23 -72.82 -50.29
N ILE A 2 -18.69 -72.55 -49.06
CA ILE A 2 -18.23 -71.43 -48.20
C ILE A 2 -16.75 -71.50 -47.76
N ARG A 3 -16.17 -72.71 -47.59
CA ARG A 3 -14.78 -72.89 -47.11
C ARG A 3 -13.70 -72.52 -48.15
N ARG A 4 -13.99 -72.65 -49.46
CA ARG A 4 -13.06 -72.31 -50.55
C ARG A 4 -13.05 -70.80 -50.85
N THR A 5 -14.18 -70.11 -50.66
CA THR A 5 -14.29 -68.66 -50.80
C THR A 5 -13.57 -67.91 -49.67
N LEU A 6 -13.59 -68.44 -48.44
CA LEU A 6 -12.85 -67.85 -47.30
C LEU A 6 -11.33 -67.93 -47.47
N GLN A 7 -10.78 -69.02 -48.02
CA GLN A 7 -9.33 -69.15 -48.22
C GLN A 7 -8.78 -68.20 -49.29
N HIS A 8 -9.55 -67.91 -50.35
CA HIS A 8 -9.14 -66.95 -51.38
C HIS A 8 -9.21 -65.47 -50.93
N LEU A 9 -10.07 -65.17 -49.96
CA LEU A 9 -10.15 -63.85 -49.33
C LEU A 9 -9.00 -63.61 -48.35
N ILE A 10 -8.53 -64.65 -47.68
CA ILE A 10 -7.46 -64.57 -46.67
C ILE A 10 -6.07 -64.71 -47.30
N GLY A 11 -5.88 -65.34 -48.45
CA GLY A 11 -4.55 -65.52 -49.10
C GLY A 11 -4.03 -64.37 -49.97
N GLY A 12 -4.68 -63.20 -49.99
CA GLY A 12 -4.32 -62.06 -50.86
C GLY A 12 -3.23 -61.14 -50.30
N SER A 13 -2.88 -60.07 -51.05
CA SER A 13 -1.89 -59.07 -50.62
C SER A 13 -2.17 -58.53 -49.22
N LEU A 14 -1.12 -58.16 -48.48
CA LEU A 14 -1.19 -57.63 -47.11
C LEU A 14 -2.24 -56.52 -46.97
N GLN A 15 -2.46 -55.77 -48.04
CA GLN A 15 -3.48 -54.75 -48.15
C GLN A 15 -4.93 -55.25 -47.98
N ARG A 16 -5.29 -56.37 -48.63
CA ARG A 16 -6.65 -56.93 -48.56
C ARG A 16 -6.95 -57.54 -47.19
N GLN A 17 -5.96 -58.18 -46.58
CA GLN A 17 -6.09 -58.78 -45.26
C GLN A 17 -6.35 -57.72 -44.18
N MET A 18 -5.58 -56.63 -44.17
CA MET A 18 -5.77 -55.55 -43.20
C MET A 18 -7.13 -54.86 -43.36
N THR A 19 -7.57 -54.62 -44.60
CA THR A 19 -8.85 -53.94 -44.87
C THR A 19 -10.05 -54.78 -44.38
N LEU A 20 -10.03 -56.10 -44.63
CA LEU A 20 -11.12 -56.99 -44.22
C LEU A 20 -11.23 -57.10 -42.69
N GLY A 21 -10.09 -57.21 -42.00
CA GLY A 21 -10.05 -57.32 -40.53
C GLY A 21 -10.66 -56.10 -39.84
N VAL A 22 -10.23 -54.89 -40.23
CA VAL A 22 -10.70 -53.64 -39.63
C VAL A 22 -12.22 -53.46 -39.82
N VAL A 23 -12.74 -53.72 -41.02
CA VAL A 23 -14.18 -53.55 -41.31
C VAL A 23 -15.03 -54.50 -40.49
N LEU A 24 -14.61 -55.76 -40.32
CA LEU A 24 -15.35 -56.74 -39.53
C LEU A 24 -15.43 -56.35 -38.05
N THR A 25 -14.31 -55.90 -37.48
CA THR A 25 -14.25 -55.47 -36.08
C THR A 25 -15.15 -54.26 -35.83
N ILE A 26 -15.11 -53.26 -36.72
CA ILE A 26 -15.95 -52.07 -36.60
C ILE A 26 -17.43 -52.43 -36.72
N LEU A 27 -17.80 -53.31 -37.65
CA LEU A 27 -19.20 -53.74 -37.80
C LEU A 27 -19.76 -54.38 -36.53
N LEU A 28 -18.97 -55.25 -35.87
CA LEU A 28 -19.39 -55.90 -34.63
C LEU A 28 -19.53 -54.90 -33.48
N LEU A 29 -18.54 -54.02 -33.29
CA LEU A 29 -18.57 -53.00 -32.23
C LEU A 29 -19.72 -51.99 -32.43
N MET A 30 -19.93 -51.51 -33.65
CA MET A 30 -20.99 -50.54 -33.93
C MET A 30 -22.38 -51.14 -33.81
N SER A 31 -22.56 -52.41 -34.20
CA SER A 31 -23.86 -53.09 -34.02
C SER A 31 -24.22 -53.22 -32.54
N TYR A 32 -23.24 -53.54 -31.68
CA TYR A 32 -23.44 -53.58 -30.23
C TYR A 32 -23.76 -52.19 -29.67
N PHE A 33 -22.96 -51.17 -30.03
CA PHE A 33 -23.15 -49.81 -29.54
C PHE A 33 -24.52 -49.23 -29.91
N VAL A 34 -24.96 -49.43 -31.16
CA VAL A 34 -26.27 -48.94 -31.62
C VAL A 34 -27.40 -49.61 -30.86
N TRP A 35 -27.30 -50.93 -30.61
CA TRP A 35 -28.29 -51.64 -29.81
C TRP A 35 -28.36 -51.14 -28.37
N ASP A 36 -27.21 -50.94 -27.72
CA ASP A 36 -27.13 -50.44 -26.35
C ASP A 36 -27.70 -49.01 -26.24
N HIS A 37 -27.35 -48.16 -27.19
CA HIS A 37 -27.85 -46.78 -27.24
C HIS A 37 -29.35 -46.68 -27.47
N ASP A 38 -29.90 -47.44 -28.43
CA ASP A 38 -31.35 -47.48 -28.70
C ASP A 38 -32.11 -47.98 -27.46
N ARG A 39 -31.58 -49.00 -26.78
CA ARG A 39 -32.15 -49.51 -25.53
C ARG A 39 -32.15 -48.44 -24.43
N TYR A 40 -31.04 -47.76 -24.23
CA TYR A 40 -30.91 -46.72 -23.20
C TYR A 40 -31.88 -45.56 -23.43
N GLN A 41 -31.93 -45.03 -24.65
CA GLN A 41 -32.83 -43.92 -24.98
C GLN A 41 -34.31 -44.29 -24.80
N ARG A 42 -34.70 -45.52 -25.15
CA ARG A 42 -36.08 -45.98 -24.94
C ARG A 42 -36.47 -45.99 -23.47
N THR A 43 -35.58 -46.48 -22.60
CA THR A 43 -35.85 -46.51 -21.15
C THR A 43 -35.98 -45.09 -20.60
N GLN A 44 -35.09 -44.17 -20.97
CA GLN A 44 -35.16 -42.79 -20.49
C GLN A 44 -36.42 -42.04 -20.96
N ALA A 45 -36.81 -42.20 -22.23
CA ALA A 45 -37.98 -41.51 -22.76
C ALA A 45 -39.27 -41.93 -22.02
N ILE A 46 -39.38 -43.21 -21.64
CA ILE A 46 -40.52 -43.69 -20.84
C ILE A 46 -40.46 -43.14 -19.42
N GLU A 47 -39.28 -43.13 -18.78
CA GLU A 47 -39.12 -42.59 -17.43
C GLU A 47 -39.42 -41.08 -17.35
N ASP A 48 -39.03 -40.31 -18.35
CA ASP A 48 -39.29 -38.87 -18.42
C ASP A 48 -40.79 -38.57 -18.55
N GLU A 49 -41.47 -39.23 -19.47
CA GLU A 49 -42.91 -39.08 -19.65
C GLU A 49 -43.65 -39.50 -18.37
N THR A 50 -43.22 -40.60 -17.77
CA THR A 50 -43.75 -41.11 -16.50
C THR A 50 -43.66 -40.09 -15.36
N ARG A 51 -42.50 -39.43 -15.20
CA ARG A 51 -42.33 -38.36 -14.20
C ARG A 51 -43.24 -37.17 -14.48
N HIS A 52 -43.42 -36.81 -15.75
CA HIS A 52 -44.28 -35.71 -16.13
C HIS A 52 -45.75 -35.98 -15.75
N VAL A 53 -46.27 -37.16 -16.06
CA VAL A 53 -47.66 -37.55 -15.72
C VAL A 53 -47.88 -37.62 -14.21
N LEU A 54 -46.93 -38.16 -13.44
CA LEU A 54 -47.00 -38.16 -11.97
C LEU A 54 -47.03 -36.73 -11.40
N ALA A 55 -46.22 -35.82 -11.93
CA ALA A 55 -46.21 -34.42 -11.52
C ALA A 55 -47.55 -33.74 -11.84
N MET A 56 -48.13 -34.01 -13.01
CA MET A 56 -49.47 -33.51 -13.36
C MET A 56 -50.54 -34.03 -12.40
N ALA A 57 -50.54 -35.35 -12.11
CA ALA A 57 -51.48 -35.95 -11.16
C ALA A 57 -51.35 -35.31 -9.76
N ARG A 58 -50.12 -35.07 -9.30
CA ARG A 58 -49.85 -34.42 -8.01
C ARG A 58 -50.32 -32.96 -7.99
N SER A 59 -50.03 -32.19 -9.03
CA SER A 59 -50.46 -30.80 -9.14
C SER A 59 -51.98 -30.67 -9.14
N LEU A 60 -52.65 -31.57 -9.88
CA LEU A 60 -54.12 -31.61 -9.90
C LEU A 60 -54.69 -32.05 -8.55
N ALA A 61 -54.05 -33.00 -7.84
CA ALA A 61 -54.45 -33.39 -6.49
C ALA A 61 -54.39 -32.23 -5.48
N VAL A 62 -53.32 -31.42 -5.51
CA VAL A 62 -53.20 -30.23 -4.66
C VAL A 62 -54.26 -29.19 -5.00
N SER A 63 -54.46 -28.91 -6.30
CA SER A 63 -55.41 -27.88 -6.75
C SER A 63 -56.86 -28.26 -6.42
N THR A 64 -57.20 -29.55 -6.51
CA THR A 64 -58.54 -30.07 -6.23
C THR A 64 -58.84 -30.28 -4.75
N ALA A 65 -57.84 -30.19 -3.86
CA ALA A 65 -58.01 -30.44 -2.42
C ALA A 65 -59.06 -29.53 -1.78
N SER A 66 -59.04 -28.22 -2.10
CA SER A 66 -60.02 -27.27 -1.57
C SER A 66 -61.44 -27.53 -2.13
N GLY A 67 -61.54 -27.83 -3.43
CA GLY A 67 -62.84 -28.13 -4.07
C GLY A 67 -63.45 -29.43 -3.51
N LEU A 68 -62.61 -30.41 -3.19
CA LEU A 68 -63.03 -31.69 -2.61
C LEU A 68 -63.43 -31.55 -1.14
N ALA A 69 -62.76 -30.70 -0.36
CA ALA A 69 -63.11 -30.42 1.04
C ALA A 69 -64.50 -29.80 1.19
N VAL A 70 -64.89 -28.90 0.26
CA VAL A 70 -66.21 -28.23 0.27
C VAL A 70 -67.26 -28.99 -0.55
N LYS A 71 -66.88 -30.12 -1.18
CA LYS A 71 -67.72 -30.94 -2.07
C LYS A 71 -68.33 -30.18 -3.26
N ASP A 72 -67.61 -29.17 -3.77
CA ASP A 72 -68.04 -28.40 -4.94
C ASP A 72 -67.67 -29.14 -6.24
N ARG A 73 -68.66 -29.85 -6.80
CA ARG A 73 -68.48 -30.64 -8.02
C ARG A 73 -68.24 -29.78 -9.26
N ALA A 74 -68.76 -28.55 -9.31
CA ALA A 74 -68.58 -27.68 -10.46
C ALA A 74 -67.13 -27.17 -10.53
N ALA A 75 -66.59 -26.74 -9.39
CA ALA A 75 -65.19 -26.32 -9.29
C ALA A 75 -64.21 -27.48 -9.61
N LEU A 76 -64.50 -28.69 -9.11
CA LEU A 76 -63.69 -29.88 -9.42
C LEU A 76 -63.71 -30.23 -10.92
N ALA A 77 -64.87 -30.12 -11.59
CA ALA A 77 -64.99 -30.40 -13.02
C ALA A 77 -64.19 -29.41 -13.88
N GLU A 78 -64.18 -28.13 -13.50
CA GLU A 78 -63.41 -27.10 -14.21
C GLU A 78 -61.89 -27.32 -14.04
N MET A 79 -61.44 -27.65 -12.83
CA MET A 79 -60.03 -27.97 -12.57
C MET A 79 -59.57 -29.20 -13.38
N VAL A 80 -60.37 -30.26 -13.44
CA VAL A 80 -60.04 -31.46 -14.23
C VAL A 80 -60.01 -31.14 -15.73
N LYS A 81 -60.95 -30.32 -16.22
CA LYS A 81 -60.99 -29.88 -17.61
C LYS A 81 -59.77 -29.04 -18.00
N SER A 82 -59.19 -28.28 -17.07
CA SER A 82 -57.97 -27.50 -17.35
C SER A 82 -56.77 -28.36 -17.78
N VAL A 83 -56.71 -29.60 -17.29
CA VAL A 83 -55.62 -30.54 -17.59
C VAL A 83 -55.80 -31.23 -18.94
N SER A 84 -56.99 -31.18 -19.54
CA SER A 84 -57.23 -31.78 -20.88
C SER A 84 -56.56 -31.03 -22.02
N ALA A 85 -56.00 -29.84 -21.76
CA ALA A 85 -55.26 -29.05 -22.76
C ALA A 85 -53.81 -29.54 -22.96
N TYR A 86 -53.31 -30.44 -22.10
CA TYR A 86 -51.97 -31.01 -22.23
C TYR A 86 -51.89 -32.00 -23.39
N ARG A 87 -50.69 -32.07 -23.99
CA ARG A 87 -50.43 -32.96 -25.13
C ARG A 87 -50.53 -34.42 -24.71
N ASP A 88 -51.07 -35.25 -25.59
CA ASP A 88 -51.26 -36.69 -25.39
C ASP A 88 -52.15 -37.04 -24.18
N PHE A 89 -52.96 -36.10 -23.70
CA PHE A 89 -53.91 -36.34 -22.63
C PHE A 89 -54.98 -37.37 -23.04
N ASP A 90 -55.16 -38.40 -22.23
CA ASP A 90 -56.23 -39.40 -22.42
C ASP A 90 -57.38 -39.14 -21.44
N PHE A 91 -57.10 -39.05 -20.14
CA PHE A 91 -58.10 -38.71 -19.14
C PHE A 91 -57.54 -38.12 -17.85
N ALA A 92 -58.38 -37.39 -17.10
CA ALA A 92 -58.15 -37.07 -15.70
C ALA A 92 -59.45 -37.21 -14.92
N MET A 93 -59.36 -37.64 -13.66
CA MET A 93 -60.51 -37.74 -12.78
C MET A 93 -60.14 -37.54 -11.31
N VAL A 94 -61.08 -37.00 -10.55
CA VAL A 94 -61.05 -36.84 -9.09
C VAL A 94 -62.02 -37.86 -8.48
N LEU A 95 -61.55 -38.58 -7.50
CA LEU A 95 -62.23 -39.65 -6.78
C LEU A 95 -62.34 -39.27 -5.30
N ASP A 96 -63.40 -39.70 -4.61
CA ASP A 96 -63.45 -39.60 -3.15
C ASP A 96 -62.60 -40.70 -2.46
N ALA A 97 -62.58 -40.69 -1.13
CA ALA A 97 -61.85 -41.66 -0.32
C ALA A 97 -62.33 -43.12 -0.52
N GLN A 98 -63.56 -43.32 -0.99
CA GLN A 98 -64.14 -44.63 -1.28
C GLN A 98 -63.92 -45.05 -2.75
N GLY A 99 -63.32 -44.19 -3.58
CA GLY A 99 -63.02 -44.45 -4.99
C GLY A 99 -64.17 -44.11 -5.95
N GLN A 100 -65.16 -43.32 -5.53
CA GLN A 100 -66.23 -42.84 -6.39
C GLN A 100 -65.77 -41.66 -7.26
N VAL A 101 -65.99 -41.72 -8.58
CA VAL A 101 -65.63 -40.62 -9.51
C VAL A 101 -66.54 -39.42 -9.29
N LEU A 102 -65.97 -38.32 -8.78
CA LEU A 102 -66.67 -37.07 -8.51
C LEU A 102 -66.57 -36.05 -9.65
N ALA A 103 -65.42 -36.02 -10.35
CA ALA A 103 -65.20 -35.18 -11.53
C ALA A 103 -64.29 -35.92 -12.51
N ARG A 104 -64.54 -35.78 -13.82
CA ARG A 104 -63.75 -36.42 -14.89
C ARG A 104 -63.73 -35.51 -16.12
N SER A 105 -62.65 -35.57 -16.90
CA SER A 105 -62.47 -34.80 -18.13
C SER A 105 -63.46 -35.16 -19.24
N ASP A 106 -63.89 -36.43 -19.32
CA ASP A 106 -65.03 -36.90 -20.13
C ASP A 106 -66.22 -37.20 -19.19
N PRO A 107 -67.44 -36.65 -19.43
CA PRO A 107 -68.61 -36.85 -18.57
C PRO A 107 -69.09 -38.32 -18.44
N LYS A 108 -68.59 -39.25 -19.26
CA LYS A 108 -69.00 -40.65 -19.21
C LYS A 108 -68.54 -41.34 -17.91
N ASN A 109 -69.48 -42.05 -17.25
CA ASN A 109 -69.28 -42.80 -15.99
C ASN A 109 -69.01 -41.97 -14.70
N LEU A 110 -69.52 -40.73 -14.63
CA LEU A 110 -69.60 -39.96 -13.38
C LEU A 110 -70.38 -40.76 -12.31
N GLY A 111 -69.84 -40.84 -11.09
CA GLY A 111 -70.44 -41.59 -9.98
C GLY A 111 -70.11 -43.09 -9.91
N SER A 112 -69.35 -43.62 -10.88
CA SER A 112 -68.85 -45.01 -10.85
C SER A 112 -67.72 -45.19 -9.83
N TYR A 113 -67.60 -46.39 -9.24
CA TYR A 113 -66.53 -46.74 -8.31
C TYR A 113 -65.37 -47.41 -9.04
N ARG A 114 -64.14 -46.98 -8.74
CA ARG A 114 -62.91 -47.57 -9.29
C ARG A 114 -62.19 -48.37 -8.21
N THR A 115 -61.94 -49.65 -8.49
CA THR A 115 -61.15 -50.55 -7.65
C THR A 115 -59.68 -50.52 -8.04
N GLY A 116 -58.77 -50.90 -7.14
CA GLY A 116 -57.33 -50.94 -7.40
C GLY A 116 -56.57 -49.63 -7.14
N LEU A 117 -57.08 -48.77 -6.27
CA LEU A 117 -56.35 -47.59 -5.79
C LEU A 117 -55.25 -48.02 -4.80
N PRO A 118 -54.07 -47.36 -4.81
CA PRO A 118 -52.97 -47.70 -3.92
C PRO A 118 -53.36 -47.55 -2.45
N THR A 119 -52.91 -48.46 -1.60
CA THR A 119 -53.11 -48.36 -0.14
C THR A 119 -52.17 -47.36 0.53
N VAL A 120 -51.08 -46.99 -0.16
CA VAL A 120 -50.05 -46.08 0.34
C VAL A 120 -50.36 -44.66 -0.12
N LEU A 121 -50.35 -43.70 0.81
CA LEU A 121 -50.67 -42.28 0.59
C LEU A 121 -49.57 -41.51 -0.15
N GLU A 122 -49.09 -42.05 -1.26
CA GLU A 122 -48.09 -41.42 -2.13
C GLU A 122 -48.53 -41.51 -3.61
N PRO A 123 -48.09 -40.57 -4.46
CA PRO A 123 -48.31 -40.68 -5.90
C PRO A 123 -47.68 -41.95 -6.46
N ALA A 124 -48.46 -42.75 -7.19
CA ALA A 124 -48.03 -44.02 -7.75
C ALA A 124 -48.48 -44.16 -9.20
N LEU A 125 -47.80 -45.03 -9.94
CA LEU A 125 -48.20 -45.40 -11.30
C LEU A 125 -49.02 -46.66 -11.25
N LEU A 126 -50.11 -46.67 -11.99
CA LEU A 126 -50.93 -47.85 -12.21
C LEU A 126 -50.50 -48.60 -13.47
N GLN A 127 -50.06 -47.87 -14.49
CA GLN A 127 -49.54 -48.42 -15.74
C GLN A 127 -48.49 -47.46 -16.31
N ALA A 128 -47.39 -48.00 -16.85
CA ALA A 128 -46.33 -47.21 -17.48
C ALA A 128 -45.73 -48.01 -18.63
N ASP A 129 -46.43 -48.03 -19.76
CA ASP A 129 -45.92 -48.59 -21.00
C ASP A 129 -45.95 -47.55 -22.13
N ALA A 130 -45.35 -47.90 -23.27
CA ALA A 130 -45.27 -47.00 -24.42
C ALA A 130 -46.62 -46.65 -25.06
N THR A 131 -47.74 -47.21 -24.58
CA THR A 131 -49.08 -47.00 -25.12
C THR A 131 -50.00 -46.23 -24.17
N LEU A 132 -49.83 -46.37 -22.87
CA LEU A 132 -50.56 -45.61 -21.86
C LEU A 132 -49.70 -45.45 -20.59
N ILE A 133 -49.61 -44.21 -20.11
CA ILE A 133 -49.01 -43.91 -18.80
C ILE A 133 -50.12 -43.36 -17.90
N ASP A 134 -50.34 -44.03 -16.79
CA ASP A 134 -51.46 -43.79 -15.88
C ASP A 134 -50.96 -43.63 -14.45
N ALA A 135 -51.13 -42.43 -13.92
CA ALA A 135 -50.68 -42.04 -12.60
C ALA A 135 -51.85 -41.69 -11.68
N VAL A 136 -51.69 -41.99 -10.40
CA VAL A 136 -52.65 -41.68 -9.35
C VAL A 136 -51.96 -40.99 -8.17
N SER A 137 -52.58 -39.97 -7.60
CA SER A 137 -52.05 -39.17 -6.48
C SER A 137 -53.13 -38.94 -5.43
N PRO A 138 -52.83 -39.07 -4.12
CA PRO A 138 -53.82 -38.83 -3.08
C PRO A 138 -54.07 -37.32 -2.93
N VAL A 139 -55.32 -36.97 -2.63
CA VAL A 139 -55.75 -35.62 -2.26
C VAL A 139 -55.78 -35.53 -0.75
N ILE A 140 -54.89 -34.72 -0.18
CA ILE A 140 -54.75 -34.57 1.28
C ILE A 140 -55.00 -33.10 1.63
N PHE A 141 -55.88 -32.85 2.60
CA PHE A 141 -56.18 -31.51 3.10
C PHE A 141 -56.18 -31.54 4.63
N ASN A 142 -55.47 -30.61 5.27
CA ASN A 142 -55.28 -30.57 6.73
C ASN A 142 -54.84 -31.90 7.36
N GLY A 143 -53.99 -32.67 6.66
CA GLY A 143 -53.45 -33.94 7.14
C GLY A 143 -54.40 -35.14 7.02
N GLN A 144 -55.63 -34.96 6.52
CA GLN A 144 -56.55 -36.06 6.21
C GLN A 144 -56.65 -36.29 4.70
N GLN A 145 -56.67 -37.56 4.31
CA GLN A 145 -56.93 -37.95 2.93
C GLN A 145 -58.42 -37.77 2.62
N LEU A 146 -58.71 -36.95 1.60
CA LEU A 146 -60.08 -36.70 1.15
C LEU A 146 -60.45 -37.54 -0.09
N GLY A 147 -59.47 -37.96 -0.87
CA GLY A 147 -59.70 -38.74 -2.09
C GLY A 147 -58.45 -38.97 -2.92
N TRP A 148 -58.64 -39.22 -4.22
CA TRP A 148 -57.55 -39.48 -5.17
C TRP A 148 -57.76 -38.73 -6.48
N VAL A 149 -56.68 -38.35 -7.13
CA VAL A 149 -56.69 -37.88 -8.52
C VAL A 149 -55.95 -38.88 -9.38
N ARG A 150 -56.51 -39.22 -10.53
CA ARG A 150 -55.88 -40.08 -11.53
C ARG A 150 -55.78 -39.35 -12.86
N VAL A 151 -54.63 -39.41 -13.50
CA VAL A 151 -54.33 -38.79 -14.79
C VAL A 151 -53.66 -39.82 -15.68
N GLY A 152 -54.18 -39.99 -16.90
CA GLY A 152 -53.63 -40.87 -17.92
C GLY A 152 -53.28 -40.09 -19.20
N THR A 153 -52.14 -40.42 -19.80
CA THR A 153 -51.72 -39.91 -21.11
C THR A 153 -51.51 -41.06 -22.11
N SER A 154 -51.93 -40.85 -23.35
CA SER A 154 -51.78 -41.81 -24.45
C SER A 154 -50.34 -41.83 -24.94
N GLY A 155 -49.79 -43.01 -25.18
CA GLY A 155 -48.42 -43.18 -25.62
C GLY A 155 -48.18 -42.99 -27.12
N GLN A 156 -49.14 -42.46 -27.90
CA GLN A 156 -49.03 -42.39 -29.37
C GLN A 156 -47.82 -41.57 -29.83
N SER A 157 -47.63 -40.38 -29.27
CA SER A 157 -46.46 -39.54 -29.58
C SER A 157 -45.15 -40.20 -29.14
N LEU A 158 -45.15 -40.85 -27.98
CA LEU A 158 -43.98 -41.57 -27.47
C LEU A 158 -43.61 -42.75 -28.39
N GLN A 159 -44.59 -43.53 -28.85
CA GLN A 159 -44.36 -44.68 -29.73
C GLN A 159 -43.85 -44.26 -31.12
N ALA A 160 -44.36 -43.15 -31.67
CA ALA A 160 -43.85 -42.57 -32.91
C ALA A 160 -42.39 -42.13 -32.74
N TYR A 161 -42.07 -41.47 -31.63
CA TYR A 161 -40.71 -41.06 -31.29
C TYR A 161 -39.75 -42.24 -31.18
N LEU A 162 -40.13 -43.31 -30.46
CA LEU A 162 -39.28 -44.50 -30.31
C LEU A 162 -39.03 -45.23 -31.64
N THR A 163 -40.02 -45.25 -32.54
CA THR A 163 -39.86 -45.86 -33.87
C THR A 163 -38.90 -45.05 -34.76
N GLN A 164 -38.94 -43.72 -34.63
CA GLN A 164 -38.03 -42.82 -35.33
C GLN A 164 -36.59 -43.00 -34.87
N ILE A 165 -36.34 -43.17 -33.56
CA ILE A 165 -35.01 -43.46 -33.02
C ILE A 165 -34.45 -44.73 -33.66
N SER A 166 -35.23 -45.82 -33.65
CA SER A 166 -34.77 -47.12 -34.18
C SER A 166 -34.43 -47.06 -35.67
N THR A 167 -35.23 -46.35 -36.46
CA THR A 167 -34.98 -46.20 -37.91
C THR A 167 -33.72 -45.38 -38.18
N ASN A 168 -33.49 -44.31 -37.41
CA ASN A 168 -32.28 -43.50 -37.52
C ASN A 168 -31.02 -44.29 -37.11
N SER A 169 -31.11 -45.07 -36.03
CA SER A 169 -30.05 -45.95 -35.55
C SER A 169 -29.53 -46.91 -36.63
N VAL A 170 -30.42 -47.54 -37.41
CA VAL A 170 -30.02 -48.42 -38.53
C VAL A 170 -29.36 -47.65 -39.67
N ARG A 171 -29.87 -46.45 -40.01
CA ARG A 171 -29.26 -45.61 -41.06
C ARG A 171 -27.84 -45.17 -40.68
N HIS A 172 -27.63 -44.82 -39.43
CA HIS A 172 -26.29 -44.46 -38.94
C HIS A 172 -25.32 -45.66 -38.99
N LEU A 173 -25.76 -46.85 -38.61
CA LEU A 173 -24.93 -48.06 -38.69
C LEU A 173 -24.42 -48.34 -40.11
N LEU A 174 -25.32 -48.26 -41.10
CA LEU A 174 -24.96 -48.46 -42.51
C LEU A 174 -24.01 -47.39 -43.03
N PHE A 175 -24.21 -46.13 -42.63
CA PHE A 175 -23.34 -45.03 -43.01
C PHE A 175 -21.92 -45.21 -42.46
N VAL A 176 -21.79 -45.52 -41.16
CA VAL A 176 -20.48 -45.74 -40.52
C VAL A 176 -19.75 -46.91 -41.14
N LEU A 177 -20.46 -47.99 -41.50
CA LEU A 177 -19.85 -49.14 -42.17
C LEU A 177 -19.28 -48.74 -43.55
N ALA A 178 -20.05 -48.01 -44.35
CA ALA A 178 -19.62 -47.58 -45.68
C ALA A 178 -18.37 -46.68 -45.60
N VAL A 179 -18.35 -45.74 -44.66
CA VAL A 179 -17.20 -44.86 -44.42
C VAL A 179 -15.98 -45.67 -43.97
N SER A 180 -16.16 -46.63 -43.06
CA SER A 180 -15.07 -47.46 -42.53
C SER A 180 -14.36 -48.27 -43.61
N VAL A 181 -15.10 -48.81 -44.59
CA VAL A 181 -14.53 -49.54 -45.73
C VAL A 181 -13.64 -48.63 -46.58
N VAL A 182 -14.07 -47.39 -46.83
CA VAL A 182 -13.31 -46.41 -47.61
C VAL A 182 -12.00 -46.04 -46.89
N PHE A 183 -12.08 -45.72 -45.60
CA PHE A 183 -10.89 -45.36 -44.81
C PHE A 183 -9.91 -46.52 -44.65
N ALA A 184 -10.39 -47.73 -44.37
CA ALA A 184 -9.54 -48.92 -44.28
C ALA A 184 -8.80 -49.18 -45.61
N SER A 185 -9.49 -49.00 -46.74
CA SER A 185 -8.91 -49.16 -48.08
C SER A 185 -7.86 -48.09 -48.40
N LEU A 186 -8.10 -46.83 -48.01
CA LEU A 186 -7.16 -45.72 -48.20
C LEU A 186 -5.91 -45.87 -47.34
N GLY A 187 -6.07 -46.15 -46.04
CA GLY A 187 -4.96 -46.35 -45.12
C GLY A 187 -4.05 -47.51 -45.54
N SER A 188 -4.64 -48.60 -45.99
CA SER A 188 -3.88 -49.75 -46.45
C SER A 188 -3.08 -49.48 -47.74
N ARG A 189 -3.60 -48.66 -48.67
CA ARG A 189 -2.84 -48.19 -49.85
C ARG A 189 -1.70 -47.25 -49.47
N TYR A 190 -1.90 -46.40 -48.46
CA TYR A 190 -0.91 -45.43 -48.00
C TYR A 190 0.36 -46.13 -47.45
N VAL A 191 0.18 -47.10 -46.56
CA VAL A 191 1.31 -47.85 -45.96
C VAL A 191 2.11 -48.63 -47.01
N ALA A 192 1.43 -49.31 -47.93
CA ALA A 192 2.07 -50.14 -48.95
C ALA A 192 2.96 -49.32 -49.93
N ARG A 193 2.55 -48.10 -50.29
CA ARG A 193 3.35 -47.22 -51.18
C ARG A 193 4.68 -46.81 -50.55
N ARG A 194 4.70 -46.59 -49.23
CA ARG A 194 5.87 -46.10 -48.50
C ARG A 194 6.97 -47.14 -48.40
N LEU A 195 6.60 -48.35 -48.02
CA LEU A 195 7.54 -49.48 -47.95
C LEU A 195 8.19 -49.76 -49.32
N HIS A 196 7.46 -49.55 -50.41
CA HIS A 196 8.00 -49.69 -51.76
C HIS A 196 9.06 -48.63 -52.11
N ALA A 197 8.94 -47.40 -51.60
CA ALA A 197 9.91 -46.34 -51.83
C ALA A 197 11.27 -46.62 -51.15
N ILE A 198 11.24 -47.14 -49.92
CA ILE A 198 12.45 -47.54 -49.16
C ILE A 198 13.20 -48.65 -49.91
N SER A 199 12.47 -49.68 -50.37
CA SER A 199 13.03 -50.80 -51.14
C SER A 199 13.64 -50.38 -52.49
N LYS A 200 13.20 -49.26 -53.07
CA LYS A 200 13.74 -48.75 -54.33
C LYS A 200 15.11 -48.08 -54.15
N VAL A 201 15.30 -47.29 -53.08
CA VAL A 201 16.57 -46.59 -52.83
C VAL A 201 17.67 -47.56 -52.35
N ALA A 202 17.32 -48.55 -51.54
CA ALA A 202 18.27 -49.58 -51.11
C ALA A 202 18.95 -50.29 -52.31
N ARG A 203 18.18 -50.57 -53.37
CA ARG A 203 18.71 -51.18 -54.62
C ARG A 203 19.63 -50.26 -55.42
N ASN A 204 19.50 -48.94 -55.30
CA ASN A 204 20.35 -47.98 -56.00
C ASN A 204 21.69 -47.73 -55.29
N ILE A 205 21.71 -47.82 -53.95
CA ILE A 205 22.95 -47.72 -53.16
C ILE A 205 23.86 -48.91 -53.42
N GLU A 206 23.30 -50.11 -53.61
CA GLU A 206 24.03 -51.32 -54.02
C GLU A 206 24.74 -51.14 -55.38
N ALA A 207 24.29 -50.18 -56.20
CA ALA A 207 24.90 -49.83 -57.49
C ALA A 207 25.93 -48.68 -57.42
N GLY A 208 26.26 -48.15 -56.22
CA GLY A 208 27.40 -47.25 -56.00
C GLY A 208 27.10 -45.77 -55.76
N ASP A 209 25.83 -45.35 -55.75
CA ASP A 209 25.45 -43.95 -55.46
C ASP A 209 25.08 -43.77 -53.97
N THR A 210 26.02 -43.27 -53.18
CA THR A 210 25.91 -43.16 -51.72
C THR A 210 25.27 -41.85 -51.24
N HIS A 211 24.95 -40.91 -52.13
CA HIS A 211 24.34 -39.63 -51.79
C HIS A 211 22.81 -39.65 -51.83
N LEU A 212 22.22 -40.65 -52.48
CA LEU A 212 20.78 -40.84 -52.48
C LEU A 212 20.26 -41.14 -51.07
N ARG A 213 19.12 -40.54 -50.74
CA ARG A 213 18.42 -40.75 -49.46
C ARG A 213 16.98 -41.16 -49.71
N VAL A 214 16.45 -41.93 -48.78
CA VAL A 214 15.05 -42.35 -48.81
C VAL A 214 14.18 -41.17 -48.37
N THR A 215 13.29 -40.70 -49.25
CA THR A 215 12.35 -39.62 -48.94
C THR A 215 10.96 -40.18 -48.65
N VAL A 216 10.70 -40.50 -47.38
CA VAL A 216 9.38 -40.90 -46.87
C VAL A 216 9.03 -39.98 -45.70
N GLN A 217 7.96 -39.18 -45.81
CA GLN A 217 7.65 -38.10 -44.86
C GLN A 217 6.62 -38.48 -43.79
N GLY A 218 7.01 -38.90 -42.60
CA GLY A 218 6.05 -39.13 -41.51
C GLY A 218 6.73 -39.53 -40.22
N THR A 219 5.95 -39.89 -39.22
CA THR A 219 6.44 -40.35 -37.90
C THR A 219 6.05 -41.80 -37.62
N ASP A 220 5.54 -42.49 -38.63
CA ASP A 220 5.16 -43.90 -38.57
C ASP A 220 6.40 -44.79 -38.67
N GLU A 221 6.24 -46.06 -38.36
CA GLU A 221 7.32 -47.05 -38.33
C GLU A 221 8.02 -47.18 -39.70
N ALA A 222 7.28 -46.93 -40.80
CA ALA A 222 7.86 -46.89 -42.15
C ALA A 222 8.78 -45.68 -42.34
N ALA A 223 8.39 -44.48 -41.89
CA ALA A 223 9.25 -43.32 -41.92
C ALA A 223 10.40 -43.41 -40.90
N GLN A 224 10.18 -44.05 -39.74
CA GLN A 224 11.22 -44.31 -38.74
C GLN A 224 12.28 -45.25 -39.31
N LEU A 225 11.87 -46.30 -40.03
CA LEU A 225 12.78 -47.20 -40.75
C LEU A 225 13.55 -46.46 -41.85
N ALA A 226 12.89 -45.59 -42.62
CA ALA A 226 13.57 -44.73 -43.59
C ALA A 226 14.57 -43.76 -42.92
N HIS A 227 14.23 -43.23 -41.74
CA HIS A 227 15.08 -42.33 -40.98
C HIS A 227 16.30 -43.03 -40.40
N HIS A 228 16.15 -44.23 -39.80
CA HIS A 228 17.28 -45.03 -39.33
C HIS A 228 18.20 -45.45 -40.47
N PHE A 229 17.64 -45.80 -41.63
CA PHE A 229 18.41 -46.12 -42.82
C PHE A 229 19.21 -44.91 -43.33
N ASN A 230 18.60 -43.72 -43.37
CA ASN A 230 19.30 -42.47 -43.69
C ASN A 230 20.35 -42.11 -42.63
N ALA A 231 20.06 -42.29 -41.33
CA ALA A 231 20.98 -42.00 -40.23
C ALA A 231 22.25 -42.87 -40.28
N MET A 232 22.13 -44.12 -40.72
CA MET A 232 23.30 -44.98 -40.98
C MET A 232 24.17 -44.42 -42.12
N LEU A 233 23.55 -43.95 -43.21
CA LEU A 233 24.27 -43.33 -44.33
C LEU A 233 24.91 -41.99 -43.93
N ASP A 234 24.25 -41.23 -43.06
CA ASP A 234 24.75 -39.96 -42.53
C ASP A 234 25.87 -40.18 -41.51
N ALA A 235 25.84 -41.25 -40.71
CA ALA A 235 26.95 -41.62 -39.82
C ALA A 235 28.25 -41.89 -40.60
N ILE A 236 28.15 -42.54 -41.76
CA ILE A 236 29.29 -42.81 -42.65
C ILE A 236 29.82 -41.49 -43.24
N ALA A 237 28.95 -40.59 -43.71
CA ALA A 237 29.35 -39.27 -44.21
C ALA A 237 29.91 -38.34 -43.11
N SER A 238 29.41 -38.46 -41.88
CA SER A 238 29.80 -37.61 -40.73
C SER A 238 31.22 -37.88 -40.23
N ARG A 239 31.71 -39.12 -40.37
CA ARG A 239 33.07 -39.49 -39.94
C ARG A 239 34.15 -38.85 -40.82
N ASP A 240 33.88 -38.73 -42.11
CA ASP A 240 34.76 -38.02 -43.05
C ASP A 240 34.67 -36.49 -42.89
N ALA A 241 33.49 -35.97 -42.55
CA ALA A 241 33.32 -34.55 -42.23
C ALA A 241 34.00 -34.16 -40.90
N ALA A 242 33.96 -35.02 -39.87
CA ALA A 242 34.49 -34.74 -38.54
C ALA A 242 36.02 -34.50 -38.52
N LEU A 243 36.77 -35.19 -39.38
CA LEU A 243 38.22 -34.99 -39.53
C LEU A 243 38.56 -33.61 -40.13
N LYS A 244 37.82 -33.17 -41.15
CA LYS A 244 37.98 -31.83 -41.74
C LYS A 244 37.50 -30.72 -40.80
N VAL A 245 36.43 -30.97 -40.05
CA VAL A 245 35.92 -30.03 -39.04
C VAL A 245 36.91 -29.87 -37.88
N SER A 246 37.63 -30.91 -37.46
CA SER A 246 38.63 -30.83 -36.37
C SER A 246 39.81 -29.90 -36.70
N GLU A 247 40.33 -29.92 -37.93
CA GLU A 247 41.39 -28.99 -38.36
C GLU A 247 40.87 -27.56 -38.52
N ALA A 248 39.70 -27.38 -39.15
CA ALA A 248 39.08 -26.06 -39.28
C ALA A 248 38.71 -25.46 -37.90
N PHE A 249 38.26 -26.29 -36.97
CA PHE A 249 37.90 -25.90 -35.60
C PHE A 249 39.12 -25.43 -34.79
N LYS A 250 40.29 -26.09 -34.92
CA LYS A 250 41.52 -25.65 -34.25
C LYS A 250 41.97 -24.26 -34.70
N SER A 251 42.01 -24.00 -36.00
CA SER A 251 42.33 -22.66 -36.52
C SER A 251 41.26 -21.62 -36.18
N ALA A 252 39.97 -22.00 -36.22
CA ALA A 252 38.88 -21.10 -35.85
C ALA A 252 38.90 -20.73 -34.36
N ILE A 253 39.30 -21.64 -33.46
CA ILE A 253 39.47 -21.31 -32.03
C ILE A 253 40.61 -20.31 -31.85
N LEU A 254 41.80 -20.58 -32.40
CA LEU A 254 42.96 -19.70 -32.19
C LEU A 254 42.74 -18.30 -32.80
N ASN A 255 42.06 -18.22 -33.95
CA ASN A 255 41.79 -16.95 -34.64
C ASN A 255 40.54 -16.22 -34.11
N SER A 256 39.68 -16.86 -33.31
CA SER A 256 38.53 -16.18 -32.68
C SER A 256 38.89 -15.47 -31.38
N VAL A 257 40.04 -15.76 -30.78
CA VAL A 257 40.54 -15.05 -29.60
C VAL A 257 41.07 -13.69 -30.05
N ALA A 258 40.51 -12.62 -29.46
CA ALA A 258 40.90 -11.23 -29.75
C ALA A 258 42.29 -10.84 -29.22
N ALA A 259 42.93 -11.72 -28.45
CA ALA A 259 44.31 -11.58 -28.02
C ALA A 259 45.27 -12.07 -29.12
N GLU A 260 46.46 -11.50 -29.16
CA GLU A 260 47.57 -11.99 -29.98
C GLU A 260 48.10 -13.25 -29.31
N VAL A 261 48.09 -14.40 -30.00
CA VAL A 261 48.52 -15.68 -29.43
C VAL A 261 49.72 -16.23 -30.19
N ALA A 262 50.76 -16.62 -29.46
CA ALA A 262 51.88 -17.39 -30.00
C ALA A 262 52.18 -18.63 -29.13
N VAL A 263 52.51 -19.74 -29.78
CA VAL A 263 52.93 -20.99 -29.12
C VAL A 263 54.43 -21.12 -29.27
N LEU A 264 55.16 -21.19 -28.16
CA LEU A 264 56.61 -21.33 -28.11
C LEU A 264 57.01 -22.77 -27.76
N ASP A 265 58.11 -23.25 -28.34
CA ASP A 265 58.77 -24.50 -27.92
C ASP A 265 59.63 -24.32 -26.65
N ASN A 266 60.29 -25.40 -26.22
CA ASN A 266 61.16 -25.39 -25.04
C ASN A 266 62.44 -24.53 -25.17
N GLN A 267 62.79 -24.09 -26.38
CA GLN A 267 63.90 -23.17 -26.66
C GLN A 267 63.43 -21.73 -26.85
N GLY A 268 62.11 -21.48 -26.84
CA GLY A 268 61.49 -20.17 -27.05
C GLY A 268 61.20 -19.82 -28.51
N VAL A 269 61.24 -20.80 -29.41
CA VAL A 269 60.93 -20.61 -30.84
C VAL A 269 59.42 -20.67 -31.07
N ILE A 270 58.89 -19.70 -31.83
CA ILE A 270 57.47 -19.62 -32.18
C ILE A 270 57.11 -20.76 -33.15
N LEU A 271 56.24 -21.67 -32.73
CA LEU A 271 55.75 -22.80 -33.52
C LEU A 271 54.47 -22.47 -34.30
N ALA A 272 53.60 -21.65 -33.71
CA ALA A 272 52.32 -21.27 -34.28
C ALA A 272 51.87 -19.92 -33.73
N VAL A 273 51.13 -19.17 -34.53
CA VAL A 273 50.54 -17.87 -34.17
C VAL A 273 49.13 -17.78 -34.73
N ASN A 274 48.27 -16.96 -34.11
CA ASN A 274 46.97 -16.62 -34.69
C ASN A 274 47.05 -15.40 -35.62
N ASP A 275 45.97 -15.11 -36.34
CA ASP A 275 45.91 -13.99 -37.29
C ASP A 275 46.16 -12.64 -36.60
N GLN A 276 45.69 -12.47 -35.36
CA GLN A 276 45.87 -11.23 -34.59
C GLN A 276 47.36 -10.94 -34.31
N TRP A 277 48.12 -11.95 -33.89
CA TRP A 277 49.57 -11.82 -33.68
C TRP A 277 50.31 -11.43 -34.97
N GLN A 278 49.91 -11.99 -36.11
CA GLN A 278 50.51 -11.62 -37.41
C GLN A 278 50.20 -10.18 -37.79
N GLN A 279 48.96 -9.72 -37.58
CA GLN A 279 48.55 -8.34 -37.87
C GLN A 279 49.28 -7.34 -36.95
N PHE A 280 49.40 -7.65 -35.66
CA PHE A 280 50.14 -6.81 -34.72
C PHE A 280 51.63 -6.70 -35.11
N ALA A 281 52.25 -7.82 -35.45
CA ALA A 281 53.64 -7.85 -35.93
C ALA A 281 53.83 -7.01 -37.19
N GLN A 282 52.89 -7.07 -38.14
CA GLN A 282 52.92 -6.26 -39.36
C GLN A 282 52.71 -4.76 -39.09
N ASN A 283 51.71 -4.39 -38.29
CA ASN A 283 51.40 -2.99 -37.98
C ASN A 283 52.50 -2.31 -37.15
N SER A 284 53.19 -3.06 -36.30
CA SER A 284 54.27 -2.55 -35.45
C SER A 284 55.62 -2.39 -36.18
N THR A 285 55.79 -2.95 -37.38
CA THR A 285 57.02 -2.78 -38.20
C THR A 285 57.19 -1.38 -38.80
N ALA A 286 56.17 -0.52 -38.73
CA ALA A 286 56.23 0.87 -39.19
C ALA A 286 56.81 1.83 -38.14
N ALA A 287 56.87 1.45 -36.86
CA ALA A 287 57.41 2.28 -35.78
C ALA A 287 58.79 1.76 -35.32
N SER A 288 59.73 2.68 -35.22
CA SER A 288 61.17 2.52 -34.98
C SER A 288 61.55 1.79 -33.69
N SER A 289 61.54 0.45 -33.67
CA SER A 289 62.35 -0.34 -32.73
C SER A 289 62.89 -1.63 -33.37
N PRO A 290 64.20 -1.96 -33.28
CA PRO A 290 64.80 -3.11 -33.97
C PRO A 290 64.30 -4.48 -33.50
N THR A 291 63.69 -4.55 -32.32
CA THR A 291 63.24 -5.78 -31.66
C THR A 291 61.92 -6.33 -32.19
N VAL A 292 61.14 -5.53 -32.93
CA VAL A 292 59.85 -5.92 -33.53
C VAL A 292 60.02 -6.64 -34.88
N ARG A 293 61.23 -6.65 -35.46
CA ARG A 293 61.48 -7.23 -36.79
C ARG A 293 61.47 -8.76 -36.88
N ALA A 294 61.24 -9.49 -35.79
CA ALA A 294 61.41 -10.94 -35.77
C ALA A 294 60.40 -11.64 -34.83
N THR A 295 59.12 -11.71 -35.21
CA THR A 295 58.04 -12.34 -34.40
C THR A 295 57.16 -13.30 -35.22
N GLY A 296 57.68 -13.82 -36.34
CA GLY A 296 57.03 -14.85 -37.16
C GLY A 296 57.31 -16.28 -36.67
N VAL A 297 56.55 -17.25 -37.20
CA VAL A 297 56.79 -18.69 -36.96
C VAL A 297 58.23 -19.05 -37.37
N GLY A 298 58.95 -19.75 -36.49
CA GLY A 298 60.36 -20.12 -36.65
C GLY A 298 61.35 -19.16 -35.99
N VAL A 299 60.90 -18.02 -35.44
CA VAL A 299 61.76 -17.07 -34.74
C VAL A 299 61.80 -17.35 -33.23
N ASN A 300 62.97 -17.15 -32.59
CA ASN A 300 63.12 -17.26 -31.15
C ASN A 300 62.65 -15.99 -30.41
N TYR A 301 61.45 -16.05 -29.84
CA TYR A 301 60.82 -14.95 -29.10
C TYR A 301 61.62 -14.55 -27.86
N LEU A 302 62.19 -15.52 -27.14
CA LEU A 302 63.00 -15.24 -25.95
C LEU A 302 64.30 -14.52 -26.30
N GLN A 303 64.87 -14.79 -27.47
CA GLN A 303 66.03 -14.05 -27.95
C GLN A 303 65.67 -12.59 -28.26
N ALA A 304 64.52 -12.34 -28.89
CA ALA A 304 64.05 -10.97 -29.13
C ALA A 304 63.83 -10.20 -27.81
N CYS A 305 63.27 -10.84 -26.77
CA CYS A 305 63.16 -10.23 -25.44
C CYS A 305 64.54 -9.98 -24.78
N ARG A 306 65.51 -10.88 -24.96
CA ARG A 306 66.90 -10.68 -24.48
C ARG A 306 67.55 -9.46 -25.12
N ASP A 307 67.40 -9.32 -26.43
CA ASP A 307 67.98 -8.21 -27.18
C ASP A 307 67.34 -6.86 -26.77
N ALA A 308 66.01 -6.84 -26.52
CA ALA A 308 65.30 -5.67 -25.99
C ALA A 308 65.72 -5.32 -24.55
N SER A 309 65.91 -6.34 -23.69
CA SER A 309 66.37 -6.15 -22.31
C SER A 309 67.79 -5.56 -22.28
N ALA A 310 68.66 -5.96 -23.21
CA ALA A 310 70.02 -5.44 -23.33
C ALA A 310 70.06 -3.95 -23.72
N SER A 311 69.01 -3.44 -24.36
CA SER A 311 68.82 -2.01 -24.64
C SER A 311 68.24 -1.18 -23.48
N GLY A 312 68.01 -1.80 -22.31
CA GLY A 312 67.57 -1.11 -21.09
C GLY A 312 66.06 -1.13 -20.80
N ASP A 313 65.29 -1.93 -21.54
CA ASP A 313 63.85 -2.13 -21.33
C ASP A 313 63.61 -3.08 -20.14
N ASN A 314 63.09 -2.55 -19.02
CA ASN A 314 62.91 -3.31 -17.79
C ASN A 314 61.73 -4.29 -17.89
N GLU A 315 60.73 -3.95 -18.68
CA GLU A 315 59.51 -4.69 -18.95
C GLU A 315 59.83 -5.92 -19.81
N ALA A 316 60.68 -5.77 -20.83
CA ALA A 316 61.20 -6.88 -21.63
C ALA A 316 61.98 -7.90 -20.78
N ARG A 317 62.72 -7.43 -19.77
CA ARG A 317 63.45 -8.31 -18.83
C ARG A 317 62.48 -9.08 -17.94
N ALA A 318 61.48 -8.42 -17.39
CA ALA A 318 60.45 -9.05 -16.57
C ALA A 318 59.64 -10.09 -17.36
N ALA A 319 59.31 -9.80 -18.62
CA ALA A 319 58.66 -10.75 -19.52
C ALA A 319 59.53 -11.99 -19.80
N LEU A 320 60.82 -11.79 -20.10
CA LEU A 320 61.77 -12.88 -20.34
C LEU A 320 61.89 -13.81 -19.12
N ASP A 321 62.13 -13.24 -17.94
CA ASP A 321 62.30 -14.01 -16.71
C ASP A 321 61.01 -14.77 -16.36
N GLY A 322 59.85 -14.13 -16.51
CA GLY A 322 58.54 -14.74 -16.27
C GLY A 322 58.21 -15.90 -17.20
N ILE A 323 58.45 -15.75 -18.51
CA ILE A 323 58.22 -16.83 -19.48
C ILE A 323 59.17 -18.01 -19.23
N MET A 324 60.43 -17.74 -18.86
CA MET A 324 61.41 -18.76 -18.52
C MET A 324 61.02 -19.56 -17.28
N VAL A 325 60.44 -18.93 -16.25
CA VAL A 325 59.93 -19.61 -15.06
C VAL A 325 58.83 -20.61 -15.42
N VAL A 326 57.93 -20.26 -16.34
CA VAL A 326 56.85 -21.15 -16.80
C VAL A 326 57.41 -22.30 -17.65
N LEU A 327 58.32 -22.02 -18.59
CA LEU A 327 58.97 -23.05 -19.43
C LEU A 327 59.77 -24.07 -18.59
N GLN A 328 60.44 -23.61 -17.53
CA GLN A 328 61.16 -24.47 -16.58
C GLN A 328 60.23 -25.25 -15.64
N GLY A 329 58.91 -25.00 -15.70
CA GLY A 329 57.90 -25.60 -14.82
C GLY A 329 58.04 -25.19 -13.35
N ARG A 330 58.65 -24.03 -13.10
CA ARG A 330 58.80 -23.44 -11.75
C ARG A 330 57.59 -22.59 -11.35
N GLY A 331 56.64 -22.37 -12.25
CA GLY A 331 55.38 -21.66 -11.99
C GLY A 331 54.25 -22.12 -12.93
N PRO A 332 52.98 -22.09 -12.47
CA PRO A 332 51.83 -22.56 -13.24
C PRO A 332 51.40 -21.60 -14.37
N SER A 333 51.71 -20.31 -14.23
CA SER A 333 51.50 -19.26 -15.24
C SER A 333 52.25 -18.00 -14.84
N PHE A 334 52.49 -17.10 -15.78
CA PHE A 334 53.04 -15.76 -15.55
C PHE A 334 52.15 -14.71 -16.20
N SER A 335 52.01 -13.54 -15.58
CA SER A 335 51.26 -12.41 -16.11
C SER A 335 52.00 -11.11 -15.84
N LEU A 336 52.01 -10.20 -16.81
CA LEU A 336 52.64 -8.88 -16.71
C LEU A 336 51.83 -7.86 -17.50
N ASP A 337 51.37 -6.81 -16.83
CA ASP A 337 50.86 -5.62 -17.50
C ASP A 337 52.06 -4.73 -17.86
N TYR A 338 52.15 -4.31 -19.12
CA TYR A 338 53.24 -3.45 -19.58
C TYR A 338 52.72 -2.39 -20.57
N PRO A 339 53.31 -1.17 -20.54
CA PRO A 339 53.03 -0.15 -21.53
C PRO A 339 53.72 -0.48 -22.86
N CYS A 340 53.00 -0.29 -23.97
CA CYS A 340 53.55 -0.34 -25.33
C CYS A 340 53.09 0.90 -26.09
N HIS A 341 53.63 2.05 -25.69
CA HIS A 341 53.28 3.34 -26.27
C HIS A 341 53.93 3.51 -27.66
N SER A 342 53.15 4.01 -28.63
CA SER A 342 53.68 4.58 -29.87
C SER A 342 53.73 6.11 -29.75
N PRO A 343 54.46 6.82 -30.63
CA PRO A 343 54.47 8.28 -30.64
C PRO A 343 53.08 8.91 -30.79
N GLU A 344 52.11 8.17 -31.33
CA GLU A 344 50.75 8.63 -31.65
C GLU A 344 49.69 8.06 -30.68
N GLN A 345 49.98 6.98 -29.94
CA GLN A 345 49.00 6.28 -29.11
C GLN A 345 49.61 5.70 -27.83
N GLN A 346 48.95 5.94 -26.70
CA GLN A 346 49.26 5.28 -25.44
C GLN A 346 48.50 3.95 -25.36
N ARG A 347 49.21 2.81 -25.40
CA ARG A 347 48.61 1.49 -25.26
C ARG A 347 49.21 0.70 -24.10
N TRP A 348 48.39 -0.15 -23.48
CA TRP A 348 48.79 -1.09 -22.44
C TRP A 348 48.40 -2.50 -22.86
N PHE A 349 49.29 -3.44 -22.60
CA PHE A 349 49.05 -4.84 -22.90
C PHE A 349 49.28 -5.68 -21.65
N THR A 350 48.51 -6.75 -21.52
CA THR A 350 48.81 -7.82 -20.57
C THR A 350 49.41 -8.98 -21.33
N LEU A 351 50.65 -9.35 -20.97
CA LEU A 351 51.30 -10.58 -21.38
C LEU A 351 50.92 -11.69 -20.40
N VAL A 352 50.36 -12.79 -20.90
CA VAL A 352 50.13 -14.01 -20.11
C VAL A 352 50.87 -15.17 -20.73
N ALA A 353 51.65 -15.91 -19.94
CA ALA A 353 52.33 -17.13 -20.34
C ALA A 353 51.77 -18.33 -19.59
N ARG A 354 51.30 -19.35 -20.32
CA ARG A 354 50.75 -20.61 -19.75
C ARG A 354 51.44 -21.84 -20.35
N PRO A 355 51.72 -22.88 -19.54
CA PRO A 355 52.33 -24.10 -20.03
C PRO A 355 51.36 -24.89 -20.92
N PHE A 356 51.90 -25.52 -21.96
CA PHE A 356 51.19 -26.39 -22.89
C PHE A 356 52.09 -27.59 -23.25
N GLY A 357 51.51 -28.78 -23.46
CA GLY A 357 52.27 -30.00 -23.73
C GLY A 357 52.52 -30.88 -22.50
N SER A 358 53.26 -31.98 -22.68
CA SER A 358 53.56 -32.97 -21.63
C SER A 358 54.85 -32.61 -20.87
N GLU A 359 55.18 -33.29 -19.77
CA GLU A 359 56.43 -33.02 -19.04
C GLU A 359 57.70 -33.23 -19.88
N ALA A 360 57.65 -34.08 -20.92
CA ALA A 360 58.75 -34.33 -21.84
C ALA A 360 58.82 -33.33 -23.01
N ASP A 361 57.72 -32.63 -23.32
CA ASP A 361 57.59 -31.66 -24.41
C ASP A 361 56.86 -30.41 -23.88
N ARG A 362 57.54 -29.67 -22.99
CA ARG A 362 57.02 -28.44 -22.38
C ARG A 362 57.11 -27.29 -23.36
N ARG A 363 55.95 -26.75 -23.71
CA ARG A 363 55.74 -25.58 -24.56
C ARG A 363 55.05 -24.51 -23.73
N VAL A 364 55.04 -23.29 -24.23
CA VAL A 364 54.30 -22.19 -23.60
C VAL A 364 53.45 -21.48 -24.62
N VAL A 365 52.20 -21.23 -24.27
CA VAL A 365 51.34 -20.30 -25.01
C VAL A 365 51.51 -18.94 -24.36
N ILE A 366 51.93 -17.96 -25.15
CA ILE A 366 51.95 -16.56 -24.76
C ILE A 366 50.77 -15.85 -25.43
N THR A 367 50.13 -14.96 -24.68
CA THR A 367 49.07 -14.10 -25.20
C THR A 367 49.34 -12.65 -24.84
N HIS A 368 49.20 -11.73 -25.80
CA HIS A 368 49.13 -10.29 -25.53
C HIS A 368 47.70 -9.82 -25.75
N THR A 369 47.13 -9.19 -24.73
CA THR A 369 45.79 -8.61 -24.80
C THR A 369 45.89 -7.10 -24.61
N ASP A 370 45.33 -6.32 -25.53
CA ASP A 370 45.20 -4.87 -25.35
C ASP A 370 44.22 -4.59 -24.19
N ILE A 371 44.74 -3.99 -23.12
CA ILE A 371 44.02 -3.60 -21.91
C ILE A 371 43.92 -2.08 -21.77
N THR A 372 44.18 -1.33 -22.84
CA THR A 372 44.16 0.14 -22.86
C THR A 372 42.80 0.67 -22.40
N ALA A 373 41.70 0.15 -22.94
CA ALA A 373 40.36 0.53 -22.54
C ALA A 373 40.09 0.24 -21.05
N THR A 374 40.56 -0.91 -20.56
CA THR A 374 40.43 -1.28 -19.14
C THR A 374 41.22 -0.34 -18.24
N LYS A 375 42.47 0.00 -18.59
CA LYS A 375 43.30 0.92 -17.81
C LYS A 375 42.73 2.34 -17.78
N LEU A 376 42.22 2.83 -18.91
CA LEU A 376 41.55 4.14 -18.96
C LEU A 376 40.26 4.15 -18.13
N ALA A 377 39.46 3.07 -18.18
CA ALA A 377 38.27 2.94 -17.34
C ALA A 377 38.60 2.89 -15.85
N GLU A 378 39.66 2.16 -15.44
CA GLU A 378 40.14 2.12 -14.06
C GLU A 378 40.54 3.52 -13.56
N GLN A 379 41.29 4.29 -14.37
CA GLN A 379 41.68 5.66 -14.03
C GLN A 379 40.47 6.59 -13.91
N TYR A 380 39.48 6.45 -14.79
CA TYR A 380 38.26 7.24 -14.75
C TYR A 380 37.37 6.90 -13.53
N GLU A 381 37.24 5.62 -13.18
CA GLU A 381 36.54 5.19 -11.96
C GLU A 381 37.25 5.67 -10.70
N HIS A 382 38.59 5.66 -10.68
CA HIS A 382 39.36 6.23 -9.57
C HIS A 382 39.11 7.73 -9.42
N PHE A 383 39.16 8.48 -10.53
CA PHE A 383 38.81 9.90 -10.57
C PHE A 383 37.37 10.13 -10.05
N ARG A 384 36.39 9.39 -10.56
CA ARG A 384 34.99 9.49 -10.11
C ARG A 384 34.84 9.20 -8.62
N GLY A 385 35.53 8.18 -8.11
CA GLY A 385 35.56 7.82 -6.69
C GLY A 385 36.08 8.95 -5.81
N GLN A 386 37.19 9.57 -6.18
CA GLN A 386 37.74 10.73 -5.45
C GLN A 386 36.76 11.90 -5.35
N ILE A 387 36.04 12.21 -6.45
CA ILE A 387 35.03 13.26 -6.44
C ILE A 387 33.88 12.92 -5.48
N LEU A 388 33.42 11.67 -5.47
CA LEU A 388 32.37 11.22 -4.54
C LEU A 388 32.83 11.25 -3.07
N GLU A 389 34.08 10.91 -2.79
CA GLU A 389 34.66 11.05 -1.44
C GLU A 389 34.71 12.51 -0.99
N LEU A 390 35.12 13.43 -1.87
CA LEU A 390 35.11 14.86 -1.59
C LEU A 390 33.69 15.40 -1.33
N MET A 391 32.68 14.85 -2.01
CA MET A 391 31.26 15.19 -1.77
C MET A 391 30.79 14.75 -0.38
N ALA A 392 31.25 13.60 0.13
CA ALA A 392 30.89 13.16 1.48
C ALA A 392 31.45 14.09 2.58
N GLY A 393 32.46 14.89 2.26
CA GLY A 393 33.04 15.91 3.15
C GLY A 393 32.24 17.22 3.23
N ASN A 394 32.78 18.21 3.95
CA ASN A 394 32.19 19.56 4.06
C ASN A 394 32.76 20.54 3.00
N THR A 395 33.25 20.02 1.88
CA THR A 395 33.90 20.76 0.80
C THR A 395 32.95 21.77 0.15
N ASP A 396 33.46 22.92 -0.28
CA ASP A 396 32.66 23.90 -1.02
C ASP A 396 32.36 23.38 -2.43
N VAL A 397 31.24 23.82 -3.04
CA VAL A 397 30.90 23.45 -4.42
C VAL A 397 31.97 23.90 -5.40
N GLN A 398 32.66 25.01 -5.12
CA GLN A 398 33.72 25.53 -5.97
C GLN A 398 34.93 24.59 -5.99
N ASP A 399 35.33 24.09 -4.83
CA ASP A 399 36.47 23.18 -4.70
C ASP A 399 36.15 21.82 -5.35
N LEU A 400 34.90 21.37 -5.26
CA LEU A 400 34.43 20.17 -5.96
C LEU A 400 34.48 20.34 -7.49
N LEU A 401 33.96 21.45 -8.00
CA LEU A 401 33.99 21.72 -9.44
C LEU A 401 35.42 21.95 -9.94
N LEU A 402 36.30 22.55 -9.13
CA LEU A 402 37.72 22.67 -9.43
C LEU A 402 38.39 21.30 -9.52
N ALA A 403 38.12 20.40 -8.58
CA ALA A 403 38.64 19.03 -8.60
C ALA A 403 38.17 18.26 -9.85
N ILE A 404 36.90 18.45 -10.27
CA ILE A 404 36.37 17.87 -11.51
C ILE A 404 37.16 18.37 -12.73
N VAL A 405 37.36 19.69 -12.83
CA VAL A 405 38.11 20.31 -13.93
C VAL A 405 39.55 19.80 -13.98
N GLN A 406 40.24 19.81 -12.84
CA GLN A 406 41.63 19.34 -12.74
C GLN A 406 41.76 17.85 -13.02
N GLY A 407 40.81 17.03 -12.58
CA GLY A 407 40.85 15.58 -12.84
C GLY A 407 40.73 15.24 -14.32
N VAL A 408 39.87 15.95 -15.07
CA VAL A 408 39.79 15.77 -16.53
C VAL A 408 41.08 16.23 -17.22
N GLU A 409 41.66 17.36 -16.81
CA GLU A 409 42.94 17.83 -17.38
C GLU A 409 44.11 16.88 -17.06
N GLN A 410 44.08 16.19 -15.91
CA GLN A 410 45.09 15.18 -15.56
C GLN A 410 44.94 13.90 -16.40
N LEU A 411 43.71 13.44 -16.64
CA LEU A 411 43.45 12.28 -17.49
C LEU A 411 43.75 12.58 -18.97
N HIS A 412 43.51 13.83 -19.41
CA HIS A 412 43.71 14.27 -20.77
C HIS A 412 44.53 15.58 -20.83
N PRO A 413 45.88 15.51 -20.78
CA PRO A 413 46.76 16.70 -20.73
C PRO A 413 46.66 17.67 -21.93
N ALA A 414 46.07 17.23 -23.05
CA ALA A 414 45.84 18.06 -24.22
C ALA A 414 44.56 18.93 -24.12
N MET A 415 43.71 18.68 -23.13
CA MET A 415 42.47 19.39 -22.88
C MET A 415 42.67 20.44 -21.80
N LEU A 416 42.10 21.63 -22.01
CA LEU A 416 41.92 22.65 -20.98
C LEU A 416 40.44 22.69 -20.66
N CYS A 417 40.05 22.78 -19.40
CA CYS A 417 38.66 22.64 -18.99
C CYS A 417 38.18 23.85 -18.18
N SER A 418 36.87 24.14 -18.27
CA SER A 418 36.22 25.15 -17.43
C SER A 418 34.81 24.75 -17.04
N VAL A 419 34.40 25.06 -15.80
CA VAL A 419 32.98 25.13 -15.42
C VAL A 419 32.58 26.60 -15.28
N LEU A 420 31.53 27.00 -15.99
CA LEU A 420 30.95 28.34 -15.91
C LEU A 420 29.56 28.22 -15.29
N LEU A 421 29.35 28.81 -14.12
CA LEU A 421 28.05 28.82 -13.43
C LEU A 421 27.29 30.10 -13.80
N LEU A 422 25.97 29.99 -13.96
CA LEU A 422 25.10 31.15 -14.18
C LEU A 422 24.82 31.88 -12.87
N THR A 423 24.45 33.16 -12.99
CA THR A 423 23.86 33.95 -11.90
C THR A 423 22.48 33.44 -11.53
N ASP A 424 21.99 33.79 -10.34
CA ASP A 424 20.66 33.36 -9.84
C ASP A 424 19.49 33.79 -10.76
N ASP A 425 19.67 34.85 -11.55
CA ASP A 425 18.68 35.29 -12.56
C ASP A 425 18.71 34.45 -13.86
N GLY A 426 19.69 33.56 -14.01
CA GLY A 426 19.89 32.68 -15.17
C GLY A 426 20.31 33.38 -16.46
N LYS A 427 20.69 34.66 -16.42
CA LYS A 427 20.92 35.48 -17.64
C LYS A 427 22.38 35.75 -17.93
N ARG A 428 23.26 35.63 -16.94
CA ARG A 428 24.68 35.96 -17.05
C ARG A 428 25.55 34.84 -16.53
N ILE A 429 26.78 34.79 -17.02
CA ILE A 429 27.81 33.94 -16.44
C ILE A 429 28.23 34.59 -15.12
N GLY A 430 27.92 33.93 -14.01
CA GLY A 430 28.23 34.41 -12.66
C GLY A 430 29.68 34.16 -12.29
N ARG A 431 30.13 32.90 -12.39
CA ARG A 431 31.46 32.50 -11.90
C ARG A 431 32.14 31.50 -12.82
N SER A 432 33.44 31.68 -13.02
CA SER A 432 34.30 30.79 -13.83
C SER A 432 35.25 29.97 -12.97
N ILE A 433 35.33 28.66 -13.24
CA ILE A 433 36.25 27.72 -12.60
C ILE A 433 37.09 27.08 -13.72
N ALA A 434 38.25 27.66 -13.98
CA ALA A 434 39.15 27.24 -15.06
C ALA A 434 40.62 27.50 -14.66
N PRO A 435 41.30 26.53 -14.01
CA PRO A 435 42.63 26.72 -13.44
C PRO A 435 43.73 26.86 -14.51
N SER A 436 43.56 26.20 -15.66
CA SER A 436 44.55 26.18 -16.74
C SER A 436 44.34 27.28 -17.80
N LEU A 437 43.31 28.12 -17.65
CA LEU A 437 43.09 29.29 -18.49
C LEU A 437 43.71 30.55 -17.86
N PRO A 438 44.24 31.49 -18.66
CA PRO A 438 44.82 32.72 -18.13
C PRO A 438 43.80 33.57 -17.36
N ALA A 439 44.23 34.20 -16.26
CA ALA A 439 43.36 35.00 -15.40
C ALA A 439 42.61 36.12 -16.16
N PHE A 440 43.25 36.76 -17.14
CA PHE A 440 42.61 37.79 -17.97
C PHE A 440 41.43 37.26 -18.79
N TYR A 441 41.47 35.97 -19.16
CA TYR A 441 40.43 35.32 -19.93
C TYR A 441 39.23 34.99 -19.03
N ASN A 442 39.49 34.44 -17.84
CA ASN A 442 38.44 34.15 -16.86
C ASN A 442 37.67 35.42 -16.45
N LEU A 443 38.40 36.52 -16.16
CA LEU A 443 37.80 37.81 -15.80
C LEU A 443 36.93 38.42 -16.91
N ALA A 444 37.24 38.16 -18.18
CA ALA A 444 36.48 38.70 -19.30
C ALA A 444 35.18 37.93 -19.58
N ILE A 445 35.07 36.69 -19.07
CA ILE A 445 33.90 35.84 -19.25
C ILE A 445 32.89 36.05 -18.11
N GLU A 446 33.37 36.31 -16.90
CA GLU A 446 32.51 36.61 -15.76
C GLU A 446 31.68 37.90 -16.02
N GLY A 447 30.38 37.82 -15.76
CA GLY A 447 29.42 38.90 -15.99
C GLY A 447 28.83 38.98 -17.41
N MET A 448 29.29 38.14 -18.35
CA MET A 448 28.79 38.15 -19.73
C MET A 448 27.34 37.63 -19.81
N GLU A 449 26.49 38.32 -20.59
CA GLU A 449 25.14 37.84 -20.91
C GLU A 449 25.19 36.65 -21.87
N ILE A 450 24.43 35.61 -21.53
CA ILE A 450 24.25 34.42 -22.39
C ILE A 450 23.34 34.77 -23.58
N GLY A 451 23.54 34.09 -24.70
CA GLY A 451 22.78 34.37 -25.90
C GLY A 451 23.34 33.68 -27.14
N PRO A 452 22.62 33.73 -28.27
CA PRO A 452 23.06 33.12 -29.51
C PRO A 452 24.35 33.80 -30.01
N GLY A 453 25.40 33.01 -30.23
CA GLY A 453 26.69 33.52 -30.69
C GLY A 453 27.54 34.21 -29.63
N GLN A 454 27.27 33.95 -28.35
CA GLN A 454 28.06 34.45 -27.22
C GLN A 454 29.15 33.43 -26.83
N GLY A 455 30.02 33.09 -27.79
CA GLY A 455 30.99 32.00 -27.64
C GLY A 455 30.32 30.61 -27.55
N SER A 456 31.13 29.55 -27.38
CA SER A 456 30.57 28.19 -27.23
C SER A 456 29.75 28.06 -25.94
N CYS A 457 30.26 28.58 -24.82
CA CYS A 457 29.63 28.42 -23.51
C CYS A 457 28.37 29.27 -23.32
N GLY A 458 28.42 30.56 -23.68
CA GLY A 458 27.23 31.43 -23.59
C GLY A 458 26.11 30.99 -24.54
N THR A 459 26.46 30.40 -25.69
CA THR A 459 25.45 29.83 -26.60
C THR A 459 24.87 28.54 -26.04
N ALA A 460 25.70 27.61 -25.54
CA ALA A 460 25.23 26.35 -24.96
C ALA A 460 24.34 26.56 -23.73
N ALA A 461 24.68 27.56 -22.88
CA ALA A 461 23.87 27.94 -21.74
C ALA A 461 22.48 28.46 -22.15
N TYR A 462 22.41 29.21 -23.26
CA TYR A 462 21.16 29.80 -23.76
C TYR A 462 20.27 28.79 -24.49
N THR A 463 20.86 27.92 -25.32
CA THR A 463 20.09 26.94 -26.10
C THR A 463 19.72 25.70 -25.31
N GLY A 464 20.47 25.37 -24.24
CA GLY A 464 20.35 24.08 -23.56
C GLY A 464 20.88 22.93 -24.42
N GLU A 465 21.66 23.19 -25.45
CA GLU A 465 22.23 22.18 -26.35
C GLU A 465 23.76 22.25 -26.34
N ARG A 466 24.41 21.12 -26.65
CA ARG A 466 25.87 21.11 -26.81
C ARG A 466 26.27 21.99 -27.99
N VAL A 467 27.30 22.81 -27.80
CA VAL A 467 27.92 23.59 -28.85
C VAL A 467 29.35 23.11 -29.09
N VAL A 468 29.65 22.71 -30.32
CA VAL A 468 30.98 22.25 -30.74
C VAL A 468 31.56 23.26 -31.74
N VAL A 469 32.64 23.93 -31.35
CA VAL A 469 33.41 24.80 -32.25
C VAL A 469 34.78 24.19 -32.47
N GLY A 470 35.00 23.65 -33.67
CA GLY A 470 36.27 23.01 -34.05
C GLY A 470 37.40 23.99 -34.40
N ASP A 471 37.04 25.19 -34.88
CA ASP A 471 37.97 26.28 -35.19
C ASP A 471 37.39 27.63 -34.74
N ILE A 472 37.92 28.15 -33.64
CA ILE A 472 37.54 29.44 -33.05
C ILE A 472 37.84 30.62 -33.99
N ALA A 473 38.91 30.55 -34.79
CA ALA A 473 39.35 31.66 -35.62
C ALA A 473 38.35 31.99 -36.73
N THR A 474 37.60 31.00 -37.20
CA THR A 474 36.64 31.13 -38.31
C THR A 474 35.18 31.09 -37.87
N HIS A 475 34.86 30.52 -36.70
CA HIS A 475 33.48 30.27 -36.30
C HIS A 475 32.66 31.54 -35.97
N PRO A 476 31.39 31.65 -36.43
CA PRO A 476 30.53 32.82 -36.20
C PRO A 476 30.28 33.17 -34.73
N PHE A 477 30.18 32.15 -33.85
CA PHE A 477 29.94 32.36 -32.42
C PHE A 477 31.09 33.03 -31.67
N TRP A 478 32.29 33.09 -32.27
CA TRP A 478 33.48 33.61 -31.61
C TRP A 478 33.90 35.00 -32.09
N VAL A 479 33.17 35.61 -33.05
CA VAL A 479 33.54 36.90 -33.66
C VAL A 479 33.88 37.99 -32.65
N LYS A 480 33.10 38.11 -31.57
CA LYS A 480 33.31 39.11 -30.51
C LYS A 480 34.48 38.78 -29.58
N PHE A 481 34.95 37.53 -29.57
CA PHE A 481 35.92 36.98 -28.61
C PHE A 481 37.20 36.45 -29.27
N LYS A 482 37.39 36.65 -30.59
CA LYS A 482 38.54 36.14 -31.33
C LYS A 482 39.87 36.62 -30.74
N ASP A 483 39.98 37.92 -30.48
CA ASP A 483 41.23 38.51 -30.00
C ASP A 483 41.62 38.01 -28.59
N ILE A 484 40.63 37.82 -27.71
CA ILE A 484 40.89 37.33 -26.36
C ILE A 484 41.18 35.82 -26.35
N ALA A 485 40.51 35.04 -27.20
CA ALA A 485 40.79 33.61 -27.36
C ALA A 485 42.17 33.34 -27.99
N ALA A 486 42.56 34.13 -29.00
CA ALA A 486 43.88 34.05 -29.63
C ALA A 486 45.00 34.38 -28.63
N ARG A 487 44.83 35.43 -27.81
CA ARG A 487 45.75 35.77 -26.72
C ARG A 487 45.86 34.69 -25.65
N ALA A 488 44.78 33.94 -25.41
CA ALA A 488 44.76 32.81 -24.49
C ALA A 488 45.31 31.50 -25.13
N GLY A 489 45.59 31.52 -26.44
CA GLY A 489 46.09 30.37 -27.19
C GLY A 489 45.05 29.27 -27.38
N LEU A 490 43.78 29.65 -27.55
CA LEU A 490 42.65 28.74 -27.74
C LEU A 490 42.26 28.68 -29.21
N ALA A 491 42.16 27.47 -29.76
CA ALA A 491 41.82 27.25 -31.17
C ALA A 491 40.55 26.44 -31.38
N ALA A 492 40.11 25.64 -30.40
CA ALA A 492 38.82 24.95 -30.41
C ALA A 492 38.16 25.04 -29.03
N CYS A 493 36.82 25.02 -28.99
CA CYS A 493 36.05 25.02 -27.75
C CYS A 493 34.71 24.31 -27.89
N TRP A 494 34.48 23.34 -27.02
CA TRP A 494 33.24 22.57 -26.95
C TRP A 494 32.60 22.80 -25.59
N SER A 495 31.28 22.97 -25.56
CA SER A 495 30.57 23.30 -24.34
C SER A 495 29.30 22.45 -24.21
N GLN A 496 29.15 21.85 -23.03
CA GLN A 496 28.03 21.02 -22.63
C GLN A 496 27.26 21.75 -21.52
N PRO A 497 25.93 21.97 -21.66
CA PRO A 497 25.12 22.51 -20.60
C PRO A 497 25.08 21.55 -19.39
N ILE A 498 25.17 22.14 -18.19
CA ILE A 498 24.98 21.51 -16.89
C ILE A 498 23.56 21.81 -16.46
N PHE A 499 22.77 20.76 -16.22
CA PHE A 499 21.37 20.91 -15.84
C PHE A 499 21.17 20.70 -14.35
N SER A 500 20.12 21.31 -13.81
CA SER A 500 19.52 20.93 -12.54
C SER A 500 18.70 19.64 -12.70
N THR A 501 18.26 19.06 -11.59
CA THR A 501 17.27 17.96 -11.57
C THR A 501 15.97 18.34 -12.28
N ASP A 502 15.62 19.64 -12.28
CA ASP A 502 14.40 20.16 -12.89
C ASP A 502 14.60 20.60 -14.36
N ALA A 503 15.69 20.14 -15.00
CA ALA A 503 16.06 20.48 -16.38
C ALA A 503 16.33 21.97 -16.67
N THR A 504 16.51 22.80 -15.64
CA THR A 504 17.00 24.17 -15.79
C THR A 504 18.52 24.18 -16.01
N VAL A 505 19.03 25.08 -16.85
CA VAL A 505 20.48 25.20 -17.07
C VAL A 505 21.11 25.95 -15.88
N LEU A 506 22.05 25.30 -15.19
CA LEU A 506 22.81 25.89 -14.07
C LEU A 506 24.13 26.53 -14.53
N GLY A 507 24.62 26.11 -15.70
CA GLY A 507 25.93 26.48 -16.19
C GLY A 507 26.37 25.63 -17.37
N THR A 508 27.65 25.66 -17.68
CA THR A 508 28.25 24.85 -18.74
C THR A 508 29.60 24.29 -18.32
N PHE A 509 29.87 23.06 -18.70
CA PHE A 509 31.21 22.49 -18.70
C PHE A 509 31.81 22.60 -20.11
N ALA A 510 33.03 23.10 -20.23
CA ALA A 510 33.67 23.32 -21.52
C ALA A 510 35.08 22.76 -21.57
N ILE A 511 35.43 22.27 -22.76
CA ILE A 511 36.76 21.75 -23.11
C ILE A 511 37.33 22.63 -24.21
N TYR A 512 38.59 23.01 -24.09
CA TYR A 512 39.34 23.80 -25.06
C TYR A 512 40.59 23.07 -25.51
N HIS A 513 40.98 23.30 -26.75
CA HIS A 513 42.26 22.85 -27.31
C HIS A 513 43.06 24.03 -27.85
N ARG A 514 44.39 23.89 -27.84
CA ARG A 514 45.33 24.88 -28.40
C ARG A 514 45.47 24.81 -29.92
N TYR A 515 44.91 23.78 -30.55
CA TYR A 515 44.90 23.56 -31.99
C TYR A 515 43.47 23.28 -32.49
N VAL A 516 43.25 23.42 -33.80
CA VAL A 516 41.96 23.12 -34.44
C VAL A 516 41.64 21.64 -34.22
N HIS A 517 40.50 21.37 -33.58
CA HIS A 517 40.16 20.02 -33.14
C HIS A 517 38.65 19.82 -33.05
N THR A 518 38.17 18.71 -33.60
CA THR A 518 36.78 18.28 -33.50
C THR A 518 36.68 17.03 -32.64
N PRO A 519 35.67 16.92 -31.78
CA PRO A 519 35.57 15.82 -30.82
C PRO A 519 35.29 14.50 -31.54
N SER A 520 35.93 13.43 -31.06
CA SER A 520 35.54 12.05 -31.33
C SER A 520 34.30 11.65 -30.49
N ASP A 521 33.72 10.48 -30.75
CA ASP A 521 32.61 9.96 -29.95
C ASP A 521 32.99 9.78 -28.47
N ALA A 522 34.25 9.40 -28.19
CA ALA A 522 34.77 9.29 -26.83
C ALA A 522 34.88 10.66 -26.13
N ASP A 523 35.29 11.70 -26.85
CA ASP A 523 35.35 13.07 -26.31
C ASP A 523 33.95 13.60 -25.99
N ILE A 524 32.97 13.25 -26.82
CA ILE A 524 31.56 13.57 -26.60
C ILE A 524 31.02 12.85 -25.36
N GLU A 525 31.36 11.59 -25.17
CA GLU A 525 30.97 10.85 -23.98
C GLU A 525 31.61 11.45 -22.72
N LEU A 526 32.91 11.77 -22.76
CA LEU A 526 33.63 12.42 -21.67
C LEU A 526 32.96 13.73 -21.25
N ILE A 527 32.75 14.67 -22.18
CA ILE A 527 32.16 15.99 -21.84
C ILE A 527 30.74 15.85 -21.28
N GLN A 528 29.95 14.86 -21.75
CA GLN A 528 28.64 14.56 -21.20
C GLN A 528 28.71 14.03 -19.77
N GLN A 529 29.57 13.05 -19.53
CA GLN A 529 29.69 12.42 -18.22
C GLN A 529 30.24 13.41 -17.19
N THR A 530 31.22 14.24 -17.55
CA THR A 530 31.75 15.28 -16.67
C THR A 530 30.70 16.35 -16.34
N ALA A 531 29.90 16.80 -17.32
CA ALA A 531 28.81 17.73 -17.05
C ALA A 531 27.75 17.14 -16.10
N ARG A 532 27.44 15.84 -16.22
CA ARG A 532 26.57 15.13 -15.27
C ARG A 532 27.18 15.04 -13.87
N LEU A 533 28.49 14.81 -13.77
CA LEU A 533 29.18 14.79 -12.48
C LEU A 533 29.12 16.17 -11.80
N ALA A 534 29.26 17.25 -12.57
CA ALA A 534 29.07 18.61 -12.08
C ALA A 534 27.62 18.87 -11.64
N THR A 535 26.61 18.39 -12.38
CA THR A 535 25.19 18.42 -11.95
C THR A 535 25.01 17.78 -10.58
N ILE A 536 25.55 16.57 -10.37
CA ILE A 536 25.43 15.84 -9.10
C ILE A 536 26.10 16.62 -7.97
N ALA A 537 27.31 17.15 -8.20
CA ALA A 537 28.04 17.92 -7.20
C ALA A 537 27.27 19.19 -6.75
N ILE A 538 26.68 19.91 -7.71
CA ILE A 538 25.90 21.12 -7.42
C ILE A 538 24.61 20.77 -6.67
N ALA A 539 23.86 19.77 -7.14
CA ALA A 539 22.61 19.32 -6.52
C ALA A 539 22.82 18.81 -5.09
N TYR A 540 23.90 18.05 -4.86
CA TYR A 540 24.28 17.58 -3.53
C TYR A 540 24.50 18.75 -2.57
N LYS A 541 25.27 19.77 -2.98
CA LYS A 541 25.54 20.93 -2.12
C LYS A 541 24.29 21.75 -1.84
N GLN A 542 23.45 21.97 -2.86
CA GLN A 542 22.18 22.70 -2.69
C GLN A 542 21.26 21.98 -1.71
N THR A 543 21.14 20.66 -1.82
CA THR A 543 20.33 19.83 -0.91
C THR A 543 20.87 19.90 0.53
N GLN A 544 22.18 19.81 0.71
CA GLN A 544 22.83 19.91 2.02
C GLN A 544 22.61 21.29 2.66
N THR A 545 22.75 22.37 1.89
CA THR A 545 22.51 23.74 2.38
C THR A 545 21.04 23.96 2.71
N ALA A 546 20.11 23.46 1.88
CA ALA A 546 18.67 23.55 2.12
C ALA A 546 18.26 22.78 3.38
N LEU A 547 18.80 21.57 3.59
CA LEU A 547 18.57 20.79 4.79
C LEU A 547 19.04 21.53 6.04
N ARG A 548 20.29 22.05 6.03
CA ARG A 548 20.83 22.85 7.14
C ARG A 548 19.99 24.10 7.42
N ALA A 549 19.52 24.79 6.38
CA ALA A 549 18.64 25.94 6.53
C ALA A 549 17.30 25.55 7.18
N SER A 550 16.68 24.46 6.72
CA SER A 550 15.45 23.94 7.29
C SER A 550 15.61 23.49 8.75
N GLU A 551 16.72 22.82 9.09
CA GLU A 551 17.05 22.42 10.46
C GLU A 551 17.20 23.65 11.38
N ASN A 552 17.85 24.71 10.90
CA ASN A 552 18.01 25.94 11.66
C ASN A 552 16.67 26.65 11.88
N VAL A 553 15.80 26.70 10.87
CA VAL A 553 14.45 27.26 11.00
C VAL A 553 13.64 26.44 12.02
N PHE A 554 13.65 25.11 11.91
CA PHE A 554 12.98 24.22 12.86
C PHE A 554 13.47 24.44 14.29
N ARG A 555 14.79 24.44 14.50
CA ARG A 555 15.41 24.67 15.81
C ARG A 555 14.99 26.01 16.40
N THR A 556 15.04 27.06 15.59
CA THR A 556 14.64 28.41 16.03
C THR A 556 13.17 28.44 16.44
N LEU A 557 12.27 27.88 15.63
CA LEU A 557 10.83 27.82 15.94
C LEU A 557 10.56 26.98 17.21
N PHE A 558 11.24 25.85 17.35
CA PHE A 558 11.10 24.98 18.51
C PHE A 558 11.57 25.69 19.80
N GLU A 559 12.77 26.27 19.78
CA GLU A 559 13.39 26.91 20.95
C GLU A 559 12.73 28.22 21.37
N THR A 560 12.23 29.01 20.40
CA THR A 560 11.64 30.33 20.67
C THR A 560 10.12 30.32 20.81
N SER A 561 9.45 29.17 20.59
CA SER A 561 8.01 29.05 20.76
C SER A 561 7.59 29.39 22.20
N PRO A 562 6.55 30.23 22.39
CA PRO A 562 6.01 30.52 23.72
C PRO A 562 5.16 29.36 24.27
N VAL A 563 4.73 28.44 23.42
CA VAL A 563 3.94 27.25 23.75
C VAL A 563 4.87 26.10 24.10
N GLY A 564 4.53 25.32 25.13
CA GLY A 564 5.27 24.12 25.49
C GLY A 564 5.11 23.05 24.40
N VAL A 565 6.23 22.53 23.89
CA VAL A 565 6.25 21.45 22.89
C VAL A 565 7.09 20.29 23.42
N ILE A 566 6.50 19.09 23.44
CA ILE A 566 7.15 17.85 23.87
C ILE A 566 6.94 16.77 22.81
N TYR A 567 8.04 16.17 22.35
CA TYR A 567 8.04 15.02 21.46
C TYR A 567 8.10 13.71 22.23
N HIS A 568 7.36 12.70 21.77
CA HIS A 568 7.26 11.38 22.39
C HIS A 568 7.52 10.28 21.35
N ASP A 569 8.26 9.25 21.73
CA ASP A 569 8.43 8.02 20.93
C ASP A 569 7.11 7.20 20.86
N PRO A 570 7.04 6.12 20.05
CA PRO A 570 5.86 5.26 19.96
C PRO A 570 5.40 4.67 21.31
N GLU A 571 6.32 4.49 22.26
CA GLU A 571 6.06 4.00 23.61
C GLU A 571 5.59 5.10 24.58
N GLY A 572 5.51 6.36 24.12
CA GLY A 572 5.06 7.51 24.90
C GLY A 572 6.14 8.10 25.81
N ARG A 573 7.42 7.82 25.56
CA ARG A 573 8.55 8.43 26.28
C ARG A 573 8.97 9.73 25.64
N ILE A 574 9.22 10.72 26.47
CA ILE A 574 9.66 12.06 26.06
C ILE A 574 11.07 11.97 25.46
N THR A 575 11.19 12.39 24.21
CA THR A 575 12.46 12.41 23.45
C THR A 575 13.07 13.81 23.40
N ALA A 576 12.23 14.85 23.35
CA ALA A 576 12.65 16.24 23.36
C ALA A 576 11.57 17.14 23.98
N ALA A 577 11.99 18.25 24.60
CA ALA A 577 11.10 19.27 25.13
C ALA A 577 11.70 20.66 24.88
N ASN A 578 10.90 21.62 24.44
CA ASN A 578 11.38 22.97 24.19
C ASN A 578 11.53 23.79 25.50
N PRO A 579 12.20 24.96 25.46
CA PRO A 579 12.37 25.80 26.65
C PRO A 579 11.06 26.26 27.29
N ALA A 580 9.99 26.47 26.50
CA ALA A 580 8.69 26.82 27.05
C ALA A 580 8.06 25.67 27.85
N ALA A 581 8.15 24.43 27.36
CA ALA A 581 7.66 23.25 28.09
C ALA A 581 8.36 23.09 29.44
N GLN A 582 9.69 23.26 29.46
CA GLN A 582 10.47 23.22 30.70
C GLN A 582 10.05 24.32 31.68
N ARG A 583 9.76 25.53 31.18
CA ARG A 583 9.33 26.67 32.02
C ARG A 583 7.93 26.48 32.60
N ILE A 584 6.97 26.05 31.76
CA ILE A 584 5.57 25.84 32.15
C ILE A 584 5.48 24.71 33.18
N LEU A 585 6.09 23.56 32.89
CA LEU A 585 6.06 22.42 33.80
C LEU A 585 7.01 22.59 35.00
N GLY A 586 7.96 23.51 34.93
CA GLY A 586 8.99 23.70 35.97
C GLY A 586 10.00 22.54 36.06
N LEU A 587 10.13 21.74 34.99
CA LEU A 587 11.00 20.56 34.93
C LEU A 587 12.08 20.76 33.87
N SER A 588 13.32 20.36 34.16
CA SER A 588 14.40 20.38 33.17
C SER A 588 14.24 19.27 32.13
N LEU A 589 14.87 19.43 30.97
CA LEU A 589 14.90 18.38 29.94
C LEU A 589 15.41 17.04 30.50
N ASP A 590 16.46 17.05 31.33
CA ASP A 590 17.01 15.84 31.95
C ASP A 590 16.02 15.12 32.87
N GLN A 591 15.11 15.87 33.50
CA GLN A 591 14.07 15.30 34.36
C GLN A 591 12.92 14.70 33.55
N LEU A 592 12.64 15.26 32.37
CA LEU A 592 11.58 14.85 31.45
C LEU A 592 12.01 13.70 30.52
N GLN A 593 13.24 13.72 30.02
CA GLN A 593 13.69 12.84 28.95
C GLN A 593 13.66 11.35 29.34
N GLY A 594 13.16 10.51 28.43
CA GLY A 594 13.01 9.06 28.62
C GLY A 594 11.81 8.64 29.49
N ARG A 595 11.05 9.61 30.00
CA ARG A 595 9.92 9.41 30.92
C ARG A 595 8.60 9.60 30.18
N THR A 596 7.50 9.16 30.77
CA THR A 596 6.18 9.28 30.17
C THR A 596 5.35 10.30 30.93
N SER A 597 4.23 10.75 30.36
CA SER A 597 3.29 11.62 31.08
C SER A 597 2.67 10.97 32.33
N MET A 598 2.90 9.67 32.58
CA MET A 598 2.46 8.93 33.76
C MET A 598 3.56 8.74 34.82
N ASP A 599 4.69 9.45 34.74
CA ASP A 599 5.77 9.32 35.73
C ASP A 599 5.26 9.77 37.12
N PRO A 600 5.52 8.99 38.19
CA PRO A 600 4.99 9.26 39.54
C PRO A 600 5.49 10.59 40.16
N ARG A 601 6.47 11.25 39.54
CA ARG A 601 6.95 12.58 39.95
C ARG A 601 6.01 13.71 39.57
N TRP A 602 4.94 13.44 38.83
CA TRP A 602 3.89 14.42 38.57
C TRP A 602 2.55 13.69 38.48
N HIS A 603 1.47 14.44 38.67
CA HIS A 603 0.12 13.89 38.65
C HIS A 603 -0.79 14.77 37.81
N ALA A 604 -1.66 14.14 37.03
CA ALA A 604 -2.60 14.84 36.17
C ALA A 604 -3.99 14.83 36.80
N ILE A 605 -4.69 15.95 36.74
CA ILE A 605 -6.03 16.12 37.31
C ILE A 605 -7.00 16.72 36.30
N HIS A 606 -8.26 16.32 36.40
CA HIS A 606 -9.37 16.91 35.64
C HIS A 606 -9.81 18.25 36.26
N GLU A 607 -10.59 19.04 35.50
CA GLU A 607 -11.17 20.31 35.97
C GLU A 607 -12.06 20.18 37.22
N ASP A 608 -12.63 19.00 37.47
CA ASP A 608 -13.43 18.70 38.66
C ASP A 608 -12.60 18.27 39.88
N GLY A 609 -11.27 18.22 39.75
CA GLY A 609 -10.33 17.81 40.79
C GLY A 609 -10.18 16.30 40.95
N SER A 610 -10.81 15.49 40.09
CA SER A 610 -10.57 14.04 40.05
C SER A 610 -9.23 13.70 39.36
N ASP A 611 -8.69 12.53 39.68
CA ASP A 611 -7.49 11.98 39.04
C ASP A 611 -7.72 11.82 37.52
N PHE A 612 -6.76 12.25 36.71
CA PHE A 612 -6.78 12.08 35.25
C PHE A 612 -5.98 10.83 34.89
N PRO A 613 -6.63 9.72 34.48
CA PRO A 613 -5.94 8.47 34.19
C PRO A 613 -4.93 8.60 33.05
N GLY A 614 -3.75 8.04 33.26
CA GLY A 614 -2.62 8.11 32.32
C GLY A 614 -2.90 7.57 30.91
N ASP A 615 -3.73 6.53 30.81
CA ASP A 615 -4.13 5.93 29.52
C ASP A 615 -5.12 6.80 28.72
N GLN A 616 -5.70 7.81 29.38
CA GLN A 616 -6.56 8.82 28.78
C GLN A 616 -5.82 10.14 28.51
N HIS A 617 -4.54 10.24 28.86
CA HIS A 617 -3.76 11.42 28.51
C HIS A 617 -3.77 11.63 26.99
N PRO A 618 -3.92 12.87 26.50
CA PRO A 618 -4.06 13.18 25.08
C PRO A 618 -2.97 12.54 24.21
N ILE A 619 -1.73 12.49 24.71
CA ILE A 619 -0.61 11.88 24.00
C ILE A 619 -0.77 10.36 23.81
N PHE A 620 -1.25 9.63 24.82
CA PHE A 620 -1.46 8.18 24.73
C PHE A 620 -2.67 7.86 23.85
N LEU A 621 -3.72 8.68 23.91
CA LEU A 621 -4.85 8.57 22.99
C LEU A 621 -4.41 8.81 21.55
N ALA A 622 -3.58 9.82 21.28
CA ALA A 622 -3.05 10.11 19.95
C ALA A 622 -2.16 8.98 19.42
N LEU A 623 -1.26 8.45 20.24
CA LEU A 623 -0.39 7.32 19.90
C LEU A 623 -1.20 6.03 19.61
N ARG A 624 -2.21 5.73 20.44
CA ARG A 624 -3.01 4.50 20.33
C ARG A 624 -4.01 4.53 19.17
N THR A 625 -4.68 5.67 18.97
CA THR A 625 -5.76 5.79 17.97
C THR A 625 -5.25 6.24 16.60
N GLY A 626 -4.05 6.83 16.54
CA GLY A 626 -3.55 7.50 15.34
C GLY A 626 -4.32 8.78 14.98
N GLN A 627 -5.19 9.27 15.87
CA GLN A 627 -6.00 10.47 15.68
C GLN A 627 -5.55 11.59 16.62
N PRO A 628 -5.49 12.85 16.14
CA PRO A 628 -5.11 13.96 16.99
C PRO A 628 -6.16 14.24 18.08
N GLN A 629 -5.69 14.67 19.24
CA GLN A 629 -6.50 15.13 20.37
C GLN A 629 -6.28 16.63 20.55
N PHE A 630 -7.35 17.42 20.69
CA PHE A 630 -7.25 18.87 20.72
C PHE A 630 -7.89 19.47 21.96
N ASN A 631 -7.27 20.54 22.47
CA ASN A 631 -7.84 21.44 23.47
C ASN A 631 -8.34 20.75 24.74
N VAL A 632 -7.61 19.74 25.22
CA VAL A 632 -7.93 19.07 26.47
C VAL A 632 -7.34 19.89 27.61
N VAL A 633 -8.19 20.30 28.55
CA VAL A 633 -7.75 20.97 29.78
C VAL A 633 -7.35 19.90 30.79
N MET A 634 -6.15 20.04 31.36
CA MET A 634 -5.68 19.20 32.46
C MET A 634 -4.84 20.03 33.43
N GLY A 635 -4.98 19.76 34.72
CA GLY A 635 -4.04 20.23 35.73
C GLY A 635 -2.85 19.29 35.81
N VAL A 636 -1.65 19.84 35.97
CA VAL A 636 -0.42 19.08 36.22
C VAL A 636 0.12 19.50 37.58
N ALA A 637 -0.01 18.60 38.54
CA ALA A 637 0.52 18.74 39.88
C ALA A 637 1.97 18.22 39.89
N VAL A 638 2.91 19.12 40.13
CA VAL A 638 4.33 18.79 40.32
C VAL A 638 4.67 18.98 41.80
N PRO A 639 5.35 18.02 42.45
CA PRO A 639 5.75 18.12 43.85
C PRO A 639 6.48 19.45 44.13
N GLU A 640 6.16 20.08 45.26
CA GLU A 640 6.75 21.35 45.73
C GLU A 640 6.35 22.60 44.92
N ARG A 641 5.33 22.52 44.05
CA ARG A 641 4.74 23.65 43.32
C ARG A 641 3.22 23.65 43.36
N ASP A 642 2.64 24.82 43.07
CA ASP A 642 1.22 24.96 42.78
C ASP A 642 0.87 24.25 41.46
N ASP A 643 -0.35 23.74 41.37
CA ASP A 643 -0.85 23.06 40.19
C ASP A 643 -0.86 23.99 38.96
N VAL A 644 -0.29 23.52 37.85
CA VAL A 644 -0.28 24.25 36.59
C VAL A 644 -1.41 23.74 35.71
N TRP A 645 -2.30 24.62 35.27
CA TRP A 645 -3.36 24.27 34.34
C TRP A 645 -2.87 24.45 32.92
N ILE A 646 -2.97 23.40 32.11
CA ILE A 646 -2.55 23.43 30.71
C ILE A 646 -3.69 23.11 29.76
N LEU A 647 -3.70 23.81 28.62
CA LEU A 647 -4.52 23.46 27.47
C LEU A 647 -3.64 22.68 26.49
N VAL A 648 -3.79 21.36 26.48
CA VAL A 648 -2.93 20.45 25.71
C VAL A 648 -3.63 19.90 24.48
N SER A 649 -2.88 19.86 23.38
CA SER A 649 -3.23 19.15 22.14
C SER A 649 -2.10 18.17 21.80
N ALA A 650 -2.44 16.97 21.35
CA ALA A 650 -1.48 15.95 20.97
C ALA A 650 -1.74 15.47 19.54
N THR A 651 -0.68 15.46 18.72
CA THR A 651 -0.76 15.09 17.30
C THR A 651 0.19 13.93 17.00
N PRO A 652 -0.28 12.82 16.41
CA PRO A 652 0.58 11.73 15.99
C PRO A 652 1.27 12.05 14.66
N LEU A 653 2.53 11.64 14.54
CA LEU A 653 3.31 11.65 13.31
C LEU A 653 3.27 10.25 12.69
N LEU A 654 2.72 10.18 11.48
CA LEU A 654 2.48 8.94 10.75
C LEU A 654 3.50 8.79 9.63
N GLU A 655 4.14 7.63 9.55
CA GLU A 655 4.97 7.22 8.41
C GLU A 655 4.41 5.92 7.84
N ASN A 656 4.08 5.90 6.55
CA ASN A 656 3.45 4.74 5.88
C ASN A 656 2.18 4.21 6.61
N GLY A 657 1.42 5.12 7.23
CA GLY A 657 0.19 4.78 7.98
C GLY A 657 0.43 4.18 9.37
N LYS A 658 1.67 4.09 9.84
CA LYS A 658 2.00 3.70 11.22
C LYS A 658 2.43 4.91 12.02
N VAL A 659 2.06 4.96 13.29
CA VAL A 659 2.51 6.01 14.20
C VAL A 659 3.98 5.76 14.55
N VAL A 660 4.85 6.70 14.21
CA VAL A 660 6.30 6.63 14.47
C VAL A 660 6.70 7.56 15.62
N GLN A 661 5.92 8.61 15.86
CA GLN A 661 6.15 9.56 16.93
C GLN A 661 4.83 10.27 17.24
N ALA A 662 4.76 10.99 18.36
CA ALA A 662 3.72 12.00 18.56
C ALA A 662 4.31 13.22 19.27
N TYR A 663 3.70 14.39 19.09
CA TYR A 663 4.08 15.57 19.86
C TYR A 663 2.88 16.17 20.56
N ALA A 664 3.10 16.65 21.78
CA ALA A 664 2.14 17.42 22.56
C ALA A 664 2.54 18.89 22.54
N THR A 665 1.57 19.75 22.29
CA THR A 665 1.67 21.20 22.43
C THR A 665 0.75 21.66 23.53
N PHE A 666 1.21 22.50 24.44
CA PHE A 666 0.39 22.98 25.54
C PHE A 666 0.69 24.42 25.94
N GLU A 667 -0.38 25.14 26.27
CA GLU A 667 -0.35 26.50 26.79
C GLU A 667 -0.63 26.49 28.29
N ASP A 668 0.04 27.37 29.03
CA ASP A 668 -0.29 27.63 30.43
C ASP A 668 -1.55 28.51 30.51
N ILE A 669 -2.61 27.96 31.09
CA ILE A 669 -3.89 28.63 31.30
C ILE A 669 -4.20 28.82 32.79
N THR A 670 -3.20 28.68 33.68
CA THR A 670 -3.37 28.77 35.14
C THR A 670 -4.05 30.07 35.55
N ASP A 671 -3.53 31.22 35.13
CA ASP A 671 -4.12 32.53 35.43
C ASP A 671 -5.56 32.66 34.89
N ARG A 672 -5.78 32.15 33.66
CA ARG A 672 -7.10 32.18 33.02
C ARG A 672 -8.11 31.33 33.78
N HIS A 673 -7.72 30.12 34.19
CA HIS A 673 -8.56 29.19 34.93
C HIS A 673 -8.90 29.74 36.33
N LEU A 674 -7.90 30.24 37.07
CA LEU A 674 -8.11 30.87 38.38
C LEU A 674 -9.01 32.10 38.29
N MET A 675 -8.83 32.95 37.26
CA MET A 675 -9.69 34.11 37.03
C MET A 675 -11.14 33.70 36.73
N GLN A 676 -11.35 32.67 35.92
CA GLN A 676 -12.69 32.13 35.62
C GLN A 676 -13.37 31.58 36.88
N GLN A 677 -12.64 30.82 37.71
CA GLN A 677 -13.16 30.30 38.97
C GLN A 677 -13.54 31.42 39.93
N LYS A 678 -12.70 32.46 40.03
CA LYS A 678 -12.97 33.65 40.86
C LYS A 678 -14.19 34.44 40.37
N ILE A 679 -14.33 34.64 39.05
CA ILE A 679 -15.52 35.26 38.45
C ILE A 679 -16.77 34.45 38.78
N ARG A 680 -16.72 33.11 38.68
CA ARG A 680 -17.84 32.23 39.00
C ARG A 680 -18.24 32.35 40.48
N GLN A 681 -17.28 32.39 41.40
CA GLN A 681 -17.56 32.57 42.81
C GLN A 681 -18.23 33.94 43.07
N LEU A 682 -17.73 35.02 42.48
CA LEU A 682 -18.31 36.36 42.59
C LEU A 682 -19.70 36.49 41.96
N ALA A 683 -19.98 35.74 40.89
CA ALA A 683 -21.24 35.82 40.16
C ALA A 683 -22.39 35.10 40.87
N PHE A 684 -22.12 34.06 41.65
CA PHE A 684 -23.14 33.15 42.19
C PHE A 684 -23.20 33.06 43.73
N TYR A 685 -22.21 33.57 44.45
CA TYR A 685 -22.16 33.50 45.92
C TYR A 685 -22.03 34.90 46.54
N ASP A 686 -22.57 35.07 47.75
CA ASP A 686 -22.39 36.26 48.59
C ASP A 686 -21.01 36.24 49.26
N LEU A 687 -20.27 37.34 49.15
CA LEU A 687 -18.88 37.43 49.61
C LEU A 687 -18.72 37.27 51.13
N LEU A 688 -19.70 37.72 51.90
CA LEU A 688 -19.63 37.70 53.36
C LEU A 688 -20.03 36.33 53.92
N THR A 689 -21.21 35.83 53.52
CA THR A 689 -21.78 34.61 54.11
C THR A 689 -21.38 33.33 53.38
N GLN A 690 -20.78 33.44 52.18
CA GLN A 690 -20.48 32.32 51.27
C GLN A 690 -21.71 31.50 50.86
N LEU A 691 -22.91 32.05 51.09
CA LEU A 691 -24.16 31.45 50.64
C LEU A 691 -24.42 31.80 49.17
N PRO A 692 -25.22 31.00 48.45
CA PRO A 692 -25.82 31.40 47.18
C PRO A 692 -26.35 32.84 47.23
N ASN A 693 -26.03 33.63 46.21
CA ASN A 693 -26.62 34.95 46.04
C ASN A 693 -27.98 34.84 45.33
N ARG A 694 -28.68 35.97 45.15
CA ARG A 694 -29.97 36.02 44.45
C ARG A 694 -29.93 35.34 43.08
N ARG A 695 -28.85 35.49 42.31
CA ARG A 695 -28.74 34.89 40.97
C ARG A 695 -28.74 33.37 41.02
N LEU A 696 -27.91 32.77 41.89
CA LEU A 696 -27.86 31.30 42.05
C LEU A 696 -29.17 30.74 42.62
N LEU A 697 -29.85 31.47 43.50
CA LEU A 697 -31.17 31.09 44.00
C LEU A 697 -32.20 30.99 42.87
N ILE A 698 -32.31 32.02 42.02
CA ILE A 698 -33.25 32.07 40.90
C ILE A 698 -32.98 30.90 39.93
N GLU A 699 -31.70 30.63 39.63
CA GLU A 699 -31.30 29.50 38.79
C GLU A 699 -31.70 28.14 39.40
N ARG A 700 -31.45 27.94 40.70
CA ARG A 700 -31.88 26.72 41.40
C ARG A 700 -33.40 26.59 41.47
N LEU A 701 -34.13 27.68 41.71
CA LEU A 701 -35.59 27.69 41.71
C LEU A 701 -36.14 27.31 40.33
N SER A 702 -35.53 27.80 39.25
CA SER A 702 -35.83 27.39 37.88
C SER A 702 -35.66 25.89 37.67
N HIS A 703 -34.53 25.35 38.10
CA HIS A 703 -34.22 23.93 37.97
C HIS A 703 -35.21 23.06 38.78
N THR A 704 -35.54 23.48 40.00
CA THR A 704 -36.51 22.78 40.86
C THR A 704 -37.91 22.79 40.25
N LEU A 705 -38.38 23.89 39.65
CA LEU A 705 -39.67 23.95 38.97
C LEU A 705 -39.75 22.95 37.81
N THR A 706 -38.66 22.74 37.06
CA THR A 706 -38.59 21.68 36.04
C THR A 706 -38.62 20.27 36.63
N THR A 707 -37.99 20.03 37.78
CA THR A 707 -38.04 18.73 38.47
C THR A 707 -39.45 18.44 38.99
N ILE A 708 -40.08 19.44 39.63
CA ILE A 708 -41.45 19.36 40.15
C ILE A 708 -42.47 19.07 39.03
N LYS A 709 -42.31 19.63 37.84
CA LYS A 709 -43.15 19.31 36.66
C LYS A 709 -43.15 17.81 36.32
N ARG A 710 -42.07 17.09 36.63
CA ARG A 710 -41.91 15.66 36.32
C ARG A 710 -42.36 14.77 37.47
N SER A 711 -42.05 15.13 38.71
CA SER A 711 -42.35 14.31 39.89
C SER A 711 -43.74 14.55 40.49
N GLY A 712 -44.34 15.72 40.24
CA GLY A 712 -45.57 16.14 40.92
C GLY A 712 -45.36 16.50 42.40
N ALA A 713 -44.11 16.59 42.86
CA ALA A 713 -43.77 17.07 44.19
C ALA A 713 -44.05 18.58 44.34
N LEU A 714 -44.07 19.09 45.57
CA LEU A 714 -44.18 20.52 45.82
C LEU A 714 -42.83 21.08 46.33
N GLY A 715 -42.65 22.38 46.17
CA GLY A 715 -41.54 23.11 46.78
C GLY A 715 -42.08 24.18 47.73
N ALA A 716 -41.21 24.68 48.61
CA ALA A 716 -41.55 25.81 49.47
C ALA A 716 -40.45 26.86 49.46
N LEU A 717 -40.84 28.12 49.53
CA LEU A 717 -39.94 29.25 49.63
C LEU A 717 -40.25 30.02 50.91
N VAL A 718 -39.23 30.20 51.75
CA VAL A 718 -39.29 31.00 52.98
C VAL A 718 -38.43 32.25 52.76
N PHE A 719 -39.07 33.40 52.71
CA PHE A 719 -38.38 34.69 52.72
C PHE A 719 -38.25 35.14 54.17
N LEU A 720 -37.06 35.52 54.61
CA LEU A 720 -36.81 35.95 55.98
C LEU A 720 -35.99 37.23 56.03
N ASP A 721 -36.31 38.07 57.01
CA ASP A 721 -35.62 39.32 57.32
C ASP A 721 -35.38 39.41 58.82
N LEU A 722 -34.21 39.89 59.21
CA LEU A 722 -33.79 39.97 60.61
C LEU A 722 -34.40 41.19 61.31
N ASP A 723 -35.17 40.92 62.36
CA ASP A 723 -35.74 41.97 63.18
C ASP A 723 -34.66 42.63 64.04
N ASN A 724 -34.69 43.98 64.11
CA ASN A 724 -33.77 44.77 64.94
C ASN A 724 -32.28 44.60 64.61
N PHE A 725 -31.94 44.29 63.35
CA PHE A 725 -30.54 44.23 62.89
C PHE A 725 -29.83 45.59 62.94
N LYS A 726 -30.52 46.67 62.52
CA LYS A 726 -29.93 48.01 62.39
C LYS A 726 -29.33 48.59 63.70
N PRO A 727 -30.02 48.52 64.86
CA PRO A 727 -29.45 48.96 66.14
C PRO A 727 -28.10 48.34 66.51
N LEU A 728 -27.82 47.09 66.11
CA LEU A 728 -26.53 46.45 66.36
C LEU A 728 -25.41 47.16 65.60
N ASN A 729 -25.63 47.44 64.31
CA ASN A 729 -24.69 48.18 63.47
C ASN A 729 -24.48 49.61 63.98
N ASP A 730 -25.57 50.27 64.38
CA ASP A 730 -25.52 51.65 64.88
C ASP A 730 -24.75 51.75 66.22
N THR A 731 -24.75 50.68 67.03
CA THR A 731 -24.10 50.66 68.35
C THR A 731 -22.66 50.13 68.31
N HIS A 732 -22.40 49.10 67.49
CA HIS A 732 -21.14 48.34 67.53
C HIS A 732 -20.41 48.25 66.18
N GLY A 733 -20.89 48.98 65.16
CA GLY A 733 -20.27 49.07 63.84
C GLY A 733 -20.59 47.91 62.91
N HIS A 734 -20.37 48.12 61.61
CA HIS A 734 -20.73 47.18 60.55
C HIS A 734 -20.01 45.82 60.65
N GLN A 735 -18.77 45.78 61.14
CA GLN A 735 -18.03 44.53 61.32
C GLN A 735 -18.73 43.57 62.29
N THR A 736 -19.42 44.10 63.30
CA THR A 736 -20.20 43.31 64.26
C THR A 736 -21.47 42.75 63.61
N GLY A 737 -22.15 43.55 62.77
CA GLY A 737 -23.27 43.07 61.97
C GLY A 737 -22.85 42.00 60.97
N ASP A 738 -21.67 42.10 60.39
CA ASP A 738 -21.15 41.10 59.46
C ASP A 738 -20.96 39.74 60.15
N LEU A 739 -20.39 39.74 61.37
CA LEU A 739 -20.28 38.53 62.20
C LEU A 739 -21.66 37.95 62.54
N LEU A 740 -22.65 38.80 62.83
CA LEU A 740 -24.02 38.35 63.07
C LEU A 740 -24.60 37.67 61.82
N LEU A 741 -24.38 38.22 60.62
CA LEU A 741 -24.90 37.66 59.37
C LEU A 741 -24.24 36.32 59.01
N VAL A 742 -22.94 36.16 59.26
CA VAL A 742 -22.23 34.87 59.13
C VAL A 742 -22.79 33.85 60.12
N GLU A 743 -23.02 34.26 61.36
CA GLU A 743 -23.59 33.41 62.40
C GLU A 743 -25.04 33.00 62.07
N VAL A 744 -25.87 33.91 61.58
CA VAL A 744 -27.24 33.67 61.07
C VAL A 744 -27.21 32.65 59.93
N ALA A 745 -26.37 32.88 58.91
CA ALA A 745 -26.22 31.98 57.78
C ALA A 745 -25.89 30.55 58.22
N ARG A 746 -24.97 30.41 59.18
CA ARG A 746 -24.59 29.12 59.76
C ARG A 746 -25.75 28.47 60.54
N ARG A 747 -26.50 29.22 61.37
CA ARG A 747 -27.69 28.67 62.09
C ARG A 747 -28.76 28.17 61.13
N ILE A 748 -29.06 28.94 60.09
CA ILE A 748 -30.01 28.51 59.05
C ILE A 748 -29.50 27.23 58.38
N LYS A 749 -28.24 27.22 57.92
CA LYS A 749 -27.64 26.04 57.26
C LYS A 749 -27.69 24.77 58.13
N THR A 750 -27.49 24.88 59.45
CA THR A 750 -27.60 23.72 60.36
C THR A 750 -29.03 23.19 60.56
N CYS A 751 -30.05 23.99 60.24
CA CYS A 751 -31.44 23.55 60.31
C CYS A 751 -31.88 22.79 59.05
N LEU A 752 -31.18 22.98 57.94
CA LEU A 752 -31.51 22.53 56.60
C LEU A 752 -30.82 21.22 56.24
N ARG A 753 -31.39 20.52 55.26
CA ARG A 753 -30.78 19.34 54.64
C ARG A 753 -29.82 19.77 53.53
N GLU A 754 -29.02 18.83 53.02
CA GLU A 754 -28.05 19.12 51.96
C GLU A 754 -28.73 19.50 50.63
N GLU A 755 -29.92 18.95 50.38
CA GLU A 755 -30.78 19.28 49.23
C GLU A 755 -31.48 20.65 49.31
N ASP A 756 -31.61 21.21 50.51
CA ASP A 756 -32.23 22.51 50.71
C ASP A 756 -31.24 23.64 50.43
N THR A 757 -31.73 24.79 49.96
CA THR A 757 -30.88 25.94 49.64
C THR A 757 -31.19 27.11 50.54
N VAL A 758 -30.18 27.67 51.20
CA VAL A 758 -30.27 29.01 51.80
C VAL A 758 -29.45 29.98 50.96
N ALA A 759 -30.04 31.12 50.64
CA ALA A 759 -29.44 32.20 49.87
C ALA A 759 -29.53 33.52 50.63
N ARG A 760 -28.56 34.41 50.43
CA ARG A 760 -28.63 35.79 50.91
C ARG A 760 -28.91 36.72 49.73
N ILE A 761 -29.98 37.51 49.83
CA ILE A 761 -30.46 38.33 48.71
C ILE A 761 -29.85 39.74 48.76
N GLY A 762 -29.64 40.26 49.97
CA GLY A 762 -28.99 41.53 50.23
C GLY A 762 -29.25 41.96 51.68
N GLY A 763 -28.36 42.80 52.24
CA GLY A 763 -28.55 43.31 53.61
C GLY A 763 -28.71 42.19 54.63
N ASP A 764 -29.84 42.18 55.32
CA ASP A 764 -30.29 41.24 56.33
C ASP A 764 -31.39 40.26 55.84
N GLU A 765 -31.61 40.21 54.53
CA GLU A 765 -32.61 39.33 53.90
C GLU A 765 -31.99 38.00 53.42
N PHE A 766 -32.62 36.91 53.83
CA PHE A 766 -32.28 35.56 53.38
C PHE A 766 -33.51 34.87 52.79
N VAL A 767 -33.27 33.92 51.90
CA VAL A 767 -34.30 33.09 51.33
C VAL A 767 -33.91 31.63 51.46
N VAL A 768 -34.81 30.82 51.99
CA VAL A 768 -34.66 29.37 52.08
C VAL A 768 -35.60 28.73 51.07
N MET A 769 -35.07 27.87 50.22
CA MET A 769 -35.82 27.06 49.27
C MET A 769 -35.76 25.60 49.72
N LEU A 770 -36.93 25.03 49.96
CA LEU A 770 -37.11 23.61 50.26
C LEU A 770 -37.52 22.87 49.01
N THR A 771 -36.90 21.72 48.79
CA THR A 771 -37.15 20.87 47.62
C THR A 771 -37.74 19.52 48.04
N ASP A 772 -38.37 18.83 47.09
CA ASP A 772 -38.91 17.47 47.29
C ASP A 772 -39.93 17.32 48.44
N LEU A 773 -40.86 18.29 48.57
CA LEU A 773 -41.98 18.15 49.49
C LEU A 773 -43.06 17.22 48.91
N GLN A 774 -43.82 16.59 49.81
CA GLN A 774 -44.91 15.69 49.43
C GLN A 774 -45.91 16.37 48.47
N SER A 775 -46.48 15.59 47.55
CA SER A 775 -47.43 16.09 46.55
C SER A 775 -48.75 16.61 47.14
N GLU A 776 -49.08 16.25 48.39
CA GLU A 776 -50.27 16.76 49.08
C GLU A 776 -50.01 18.16 49.67
N PRO A 777 -50.74 19.22 49.24
CA PRO A 777 -50.49 20.59 49.68
C PRO A 777 -50.57 20.80 51.19
N THR A 778 -51.48 20.11 51.87
CA THR A 778 -51.64 20.22 53.33
C THR A 778 -50.42 19.68 54.06
N ALA A 779 -49.92 18.51 53.66
CA ALA A 779 -48.75 17.89 54.26
C ALA A 779 -47.46 18.67 53.95
N ALA A 780 -47.30 19.14 52.70
CA ALA A 780 -46.20 20.01 52.30
C ALA A 780 -46.18 21.32 53.11
N ARG A 781 -47.35 21.93 53.32
CA ARG A 781 -47.49 23.14 54.15
C ARG A 781 -47.05 22.90 55.58
N ILE A 782 -47.55 21.83 56.21
CA ILE A 782 -47.18 21.49 57.60
C ILE A 782 -45.67 21.28 57.71
N HIS A 783 -45.06 20.54 56.77
CA HIS A 783 -43.63 20.30 56.78
C HIS A 783 -42.82 21.60 56.64
N ALA A 784 -43.20 22.44 55.67
CA ALA A 784 -42.52 23.72 55.45
C ALA A 784 -42.69 24.69 56.64
N CYS A 785 -43.88 24.75 57.26
CA CYS A 785 -44.14 25.54 58.46
C CYS A 785 -43.25 25.06 59.63
N ASN A 786 -43.22 23.75 59.90
CA ASN A 786 -42.42 23.19 61.00
C ASN A 786 -40.93 23.52 60.84
N LEU A 787 -40.41 23.48 59.60
CA LEU A 787 -39.03 23.84 59.33
C LEU A 787 -38.79 25.35 59.48
N ALA A 788 -39.69 26.19 58.97
CA ALA A 788 -39.61 27.65 59.14
C ALA A 788 -39.67 28.05 60.63
N GLU A 789 -40.53 27.41 61.43
CA GLU A 789 -40.61 27.62 62.88
C GLU A 789 -39.33 27.17 63.59
N LYS A 790 -38.75 26.03 63.18
CA LYS A 790 -37.45 25.57 63.69
C LYS A 790 -36.35 26.60 63.40
N ILE A 791 -36.30 27.17 62.20
CA ILE A 791 -35.34 28.23 61.85
C ILE A 791 -35.62 29.47 62.71
N CYS A 792 -36.87 29.90 62.83
CA CYS A 792 -37.27 31.06 63.65
C CYS A 792 -36.83 30.90 65.11
N ALA A 793 -37.04 29.72 65.70
CA ALA A 793 -36.64 29.41 67.07
C ALA A 793 -35.10 29.34 67.25
N SER A 794 -34.37 28.87 66.23
CA SER A 794 -32.89 28.86 66.22
C SER A 794 -32.31 30.28 66.14
N LEU A 795 -32.91 31.14 65.32
CA LEU A 795 -32.48 32.54 65.20
C LEU A 795 -32.81 33.34 66.46
N ALA A 796 -33.91 33.07 67.15
CA ALA A 796 -34.27 33.75 68.39
C ALA A 796 -33.33 33.47 69.59
N GLN A 797 -32.40 32.52 69.48
CA GLN A 797 -31.42 32.26 70.54
C GLN A 797 -30.38 33.40 70.64
N PRO A 798 -29.85 33.70 71.83
CA PRO A 798 -28.82 34.73 71.99
C PRO A 798 -27.61 34.50 71.07
N TYR A 799 -27.10 35.57 70.47
CA TYR A 799 -25.89 35.59 69.65
C TYR A 799 -24.73 36.06 70.51
N VAL A 800 -23.67 35.28 70.54
CA VAL A 800 -22.46 35.58 71.31
C VAL A 800 -21.35 35.88 70.29
N LEU A 801 -21.08 37.16 70.06
CA LEU A 801 -20.17 37.64 69.02
C LEU A 801 -18.86 38.12 69.64
N SER A 802 -17.74 37.61 69.15
CA SER A 802 -16.40 37.97 69.60
C SER A 802 -15.80 39.02 68.68
N ILE A 803 -15.46 40.21 69.21
CA ILE A 803 -14.82 41.28 68.44
C ILE A 803 -13.50 41.64 69.10
N THR A 804 -12.46 41.78 68.29
CA THR A 804 -11.15 42.27 68.73
C THR A 804 -11.17 43.80 68.66
N GLN A 805 -11.01 44.46 69.80
CA GLN A 805 -10.91 45.91 69.87
C GLN A 805 -9.56 46.41 69.36
N ALA A 806 -9.45 47.70 69.06
CA ALA A 806 -8.23 48.33 68.49
C ALA A 806 -6.99 48.21 69.40
N ASN A 807 -7.16 47.86 70.68
CA ASN A 807 -6.09 47.60 71.64
C ASN A 807 -5.66 46.11 71.73
N GLY A 808 -6.28 45.21 70.96
CA GLY A 808 -6.02 43.77 70.96
C GLY A 808 -6.88 42.94 71.93
N ASP A 809 -7.74 43.57 72.75
CA ASP A 809 -8.60 42.85 73.69
C ASP A 809 -9.85 42.28 72.99
N ILE A 810 -10.26 41.06 73.38
CA ILE A 810 -11.47 40.41 72.88
C ILE A 810 -12.66 40.83 73.74
N CYS A 811 -13.66 41.45 73.12
CA CYS A 811 -14.93 41.80 73.74
C CYS A 811 -16.03 40.87 73.24
N MET A 812 -16.80 40.33 74.17
CA MET A 812 -17.94 39.46 73.88
C MET A 812 -19.23 40.27 73.96
N ILE A 813 -19.97 40.32 72.85
CA ILE A 813 -21.26 41.00 72.76
C ILE A 813 -22.35 39.94 72.72
N GLU A 814 -23.27 39.99 73.69
CA GLU A 814 -24.53 39.26 73.62
C GLU A 814 -25.58 40.12 72.92
N HIS A 815 -26.11 39.64 71.80
CA HIS A 815 -27.18 40.29 71.07
C HIS A 815 -28.36 39.34 70.87
N ARG A 816 -29.58 39.86 70.93
CA ARG A 816 -30.79 39.10 70.61
C ARG A 816 -31.42 39.67 69.35
N CYS A 817 -31.36 38.88 68.29
CA CYS A 817 -32.00 39.15 67.02
C CYS A 817 -33.12 38.13 66.84
N THR A 818 -34.26 38.55 66.30
CA THR A 818 -35.32 37.63 65.86
C THR A 818 -35.45 37.72 64.34
N ALA A 819 -36.34 36.93 63.74
CA ALA A 819 -36.60 37.00 62.31
C ALA A 819 -38.10 36.97 62.03
N SER A 820 -38.51 37.77 61.06
CA SER A 820 -39.84 37.72 60.48
C SER A 820 -39.78 36.91 59.19
N MET A 821 -40.63 35.90 59.05
CA MET A 821 -40.58 34.95 57.93
C MET A 821 -41.91 34.85 57.19
N GLY A 822 -41.84 34.87 55.87
CA GLY A 822 -42.96 34.63 54.97
C GLY A 822 -42.75 33.33 54.21
N LEU A 823 -43.75 32.46 54.22
CA LEU A 823 -43.68 31.13 53.63
C LEU A 823 -44.73 31.01 52.50
N THR A 824 -44.32 30.49 51.35
CA THR A 824 -45.23 30.14 50.25
C THR A 824 -44.87 28.78 49.67
N LEU A 825 -45.87 28.04 49.19
CA LEU A 825 -45.66 26.82 48.41
C LEU A 825 -45.60 27.18 46.92
N PHE A 826 -44.81 26.43 46.17
CA PHE A 826 -44.78 26.52 44.71
C PHE A 826 -44.87 25.14 44.07
N SER A 827 -45.45 25.11 42.88
CA SER A 827 -45.79 23.92 42.12
C SER A 827 -45.45 24.09 40.64
N ALA A 828 -45.73 23.06 39.83
CA ALA A 828 -45.56 23.10 38.38
C ALA A 828 -46.37 24.19 37.65
N VAL A 829 -47.41 24.74 38.30
CA VAL A 829 -48.30 25.77 37.76
C VAL A 829 -47.68 27.17 37.86
N ASP A 830 -46.72 27.36 38.77
CA ASP A 830 -46.04 28.64 38.94
C ASP A 830 -45.00 28.83 37.81
N ALA A 831 -45.34 29.66 36.84
CA ALA A 831 -44.49 29.90 35.66
C ALA A 831 -43.40 30.97 35.89
N ASP A 832 -43.59 31.85 36.87
CA ASP A 832 -42.71 33.00 37.12
C ASP A 832 -42.10 32.94 38.53
N GLN A 833 -40.77 32.83 38.58
CA GLN A 833 -39.97 32.76 39.81
C GLN A 833 -40.09 34.05 40.65
N GLU A 834 -40.21 35.20 40.00
CA GLU A 834 -40.35 36.49 40.69
C GLU A 834 -41.71 36.59 41.40
N GLN A 835 -42.76 35.97 40.86
CA GLN A 835 -44.05 35.92 41.54
C GLN A 835 -44.00 35.06 42.81
N ILE A 836 -43.27 33.93 42.78
CA ILE A 836 -43.07 33.09 43.97
C ILE A 836 -42.34 33.89 45.05
N LEU A 837 -41.24 34.56 44.69
CA LEU A 837 -40.47 35.42 45.60
C LEU A 837 -41.34 36.54 46.19
N ARG A 838 -42.13 37.24 45.37
CA ARG A 838 -43.02 38.31 45.83
C ARG A 838 -44.10 37.84 46.79
N ARG A 839 -44.68 36.64 46.60
CA ARG A 839 -45.66 36.07 47.54
C ARG A 839 -45.03 35.79 48.90
N ALA A 840 -43.82 35.21 48.90
CA ALA A 840 -43.08 34.94 50.11
C ALA A 840 -42.69 36.25 50.84
N ASP A 841 -42.21 37.25 50.10
CA ASP A 841 -41.86 38.58 50.62
C ASP A 841 -43.09 39.31 51.22
N ALA A 842 -44.22 39.30 50.51
CA ALA A 842 -45.47 39.88 51.03
C ALA A 842 -45.95 39.20 52.34
N ALA A 843 -45.83 37.88 52.43
CA ALA A 843 -46.13 37.15 53.67
C ALA A 843 -45.14 37.49 54.80
N MET A 844 -43.87 37.72 54.48
CA MET A 844 -42.85 38.15 55.44
C MET A 844 -43.15 39.55 55.98
N TYR A 845 -43.60 40.46 55.11
CA TYR A 845 -44.02 41.79 55.53
C TYR A 845 -45.23 41.74 56.47
N GLN A 846 -46.20 40.86 56.21
CA GLN A 846 -47.31 40.61 57.14
C GLN A 846 -46.83 40.06 58.49
N ALA A 847 -45.80 39.21 58.51
CA ALA A 847 -45.18 38.75 59.76
C ALA A 847 -44.60 39.91 60.58
N LYS A 848 -43.99 40.89 59.92
CA LYS A 848 -43.48 42.11 60.58
C LYS A 848 -44.61 42.93 61.20
N GLU A 849 -45.71 43.17 60.48
CA GLU A 849 -46.85 43.96 60.96
C GLU A 849 -47.60 43.29 62.11
N GLN A 850 -47.66 41.95 62.13
CA GLN A 850 -48.34 41.18 63.18
C GLN A 850 -47.55 41.09 64.49
N GLY A 851 -46.41 41.78 64.62
CA GLY A 851 -45.62 41.85 65.84
C GLY A 851 -44.30 41.08 65.79
N ARG A 852 -43.75 40.82 64.59
CA ARG A 852 -42.42 40.24 64.36
C ARG A 852 -42.21 38.84 64.96
N ASN A 853 -41.01 38.27 64.83
CA ASN A 853 -40.59 36.98 65.39
C ASN A 853 -41.58 35.82 65.14
N ARG A 854 -42.01 35.64 63.89
CA ARG A 854 -43.02 34.64 63.52
C ARG A 854 -42.94 34.25 62.06
N VAL A 855 -43.59 33.14 61.74
CA VAL A 855 -43.81 32.66 60.38
C VAL A 855 -45.24 32.98 59.96
N VAL A 856 -45.41 33.60 58.80
CA VAL A 856 -46.72 33.81 58.16
C VAL A 856 -46.76 33.07 56.83
N PHE A 857 -47.83 32.33 56.59
CA PHE A 857 -48.06 31.65 55.32
C PHE A 857 -48.83 32.57 54.37
N SER A 858 -48.37 32.68 53.12
CA SER A 858 -49.06 33.46 52.09
C SER A 858 -50.46 32.90 51.85
N ALA A 859 -51.48 33.76 51.91
CA ALA A 859 -52.78 33.42 51.35
C ALA A 859 -52.61 33.18 49.84
N THR A 860 -53.15 32.08 49.33
CA THR A 860 -53.10 31.69 47.90
C THR A 860 -53.78 32.70 47.01
#